data_AF-A0A162QQL1-F1
#
_entry.id   AF-A0A162QQL1-F1
#
_cell.length_a   1.000
_cell.length_b   1.000
_cell.length_c   1.000
_cell.angle_alpha   90.00
_cell.angle_beta   90.00
_cell.angle_gamma   90.00
#
_symmetry.space_group_name_H-M   'P 1'
#
loop_
_entity.id
_entity.type
_entity.pdbx_description
1 polymer ?
#
loop_
_entity_poly.entity_id
_entity_poly.type
_entity_poly.pdbx_seq_one_letter_code
_entity_poly.pdbx_strand_id
1 'polypeptide(L)'
;MMITNKKFQPRQFLLQVHKHTAYNDLVAGEERLRRDVDQRAEALKNLVHQNFDRFVSAKNTIDHVYEEMKSKQLNQQQDYGTIDIQRSLDAANTRAEQIYGPVVERRQRVEKLKSTLYILQRYRFLFNLPSSLLESIKQTKYEAAIRDYKKGKYLYQVLKGDLDSTDRSTGLSDMEKDTGITDLHRKVFDKVWTEVSKIVIELQNVLLRMLADPWRSMDDQEKTINFLFDLDTTEDPAWFYLDSQYQWIMGLMKETYDASVRKINRLKAEDGDAEESATKRSLALKQAIEHISTKLAGLNMESSSELQIWQAISELVKSQSSLLLRCLPDFWRLSTAFIEGKFANKAAAVSSSGPMVEQCQRMTRDIIGRYATLISEYFSLHQRQLQTKQTMDGDKYVMPAFVPINANSIYTCEYLTLIIGDLANCVNNINTINLAGEAFSGLTDLMEKARSKFIDVLCKCWERDAKTFYMLEEWILDPQNPQFTTLLKRYYDYHKFCARTAYKICSLAAIRADINEPQERIIPPSYIEKVRGSFLESTYTFLDGLVQLAFTDYTPLSEKDELLLAKKREKIDVHSMDVRILLTVSNLDHMRCNVMRKLIDLFEDAFHVKMEEDLRTLIDVVDQLDEILFGDYIKRKSQMIRDIIRQGILMSGIDWSSIPKPQEVHPFVYEALITLVMVHSQISSVTKQLVSRALSKLLETMANDCLDSFRQVERFGMGGMLQATLEIEFMHQTLSQYVTPAASDTLQSIYQTIEQAYDPQQQQSSNLQSELSHVKELLVFSRKSTVVQFLCFKQNKDRSKKSTAASAK
;
A
#
# COMPACT_ATOMS: atom_id res chain seq x y z
N MET A 1 -2.76 -92.67 -110.13
CA MET A 1 -2.75 -92.82 -111.60
C MET A 1 -2.35 -94.22 -112.03
N MET A 2 -1.36 -94.86 -111.40
CA MET A 2 -1.16 -96.31 -111.59
C MET A 2 -2.32 -97.11 -110.96
N ILE A 3 -2.77 -98.15 -111.68
CA ILE A 3 -3.89 -99.04 -111.31
C ILE A 3 -3.59 -99.77 -109.98
N THR A 4 -2.33 -99.90 -109.60
CA THR A 4 -1.84 -100.60 -108.41
C THR A 4 -1.85 -99.77 -107.12
N ASN A 5 -2.21 -98.48 -107.15
CA ASN A 5 -2.20 -97.64 -105.96
C ASN A 5 -3.53 -97.77 -105.19
N LYS A 6 -3.48 -97.94 -103.85
CA LYS A 6 -4.66 -98.02 -102.97
C LYS A 6 -5.62 -96.82 -103.08
N LYS A 7 -5.16 -95.67 -103.57
CA LYS A 7 -5.99 -94.48 -103.83
C LYS A 7 -6.45 -94.36 -105.29
N PHE A 8 -6.44 -95.45 -106.06
CA PHE A 8 -6.86 -95.44 -107.46
C PHE A 8 -8.37 -95.13 -107.56
N GLN A 9 -8.69 -94.04 -108.24
CA GLN A 9 -10.07 -93.65 -108.54
C GLN A 9 -10.37 -93.98 -110.00
N PRO A 10 -11.20 -95.00 -110.28
CA PRO A 10 -11.49 -95.43 -111.65
C PRO A 10 -12.10 -94.32 -112.50
N ARG A 11 -12.94 -93.47 -111.86
CA ARG A 11 -13.61 -92.34 -112.54
C ARG A 11 -12.62 -91.29 -113.06
N GLN A 12 -11.61 -90.91 -112.28
CA GLN A 12 -10.59 -89.96 -112.72
C GLN A 12 -9.71 -90.55 -113.83
N PHE A 13 -9.40 -91.85 -113.75
CA PHE A 13 -8.58 -92.52 -114.75
C PHE A 13 -9.27 -92.58 -116.13
N LEU A 14 -10.55 -92.99 -116.18
CA LEU A 14 -11.33 -92.99 -117.41
C LEU A 14 -11.47 -91.57 -118.00
N LEU A 15 -11.64 -90.57 -117.13
CA LEU A 15 -11.86 -89.19 -117.54
C LEU A 15 -10.58 -88.49 -118.07
N GLN A 16 -9.39 -88.90 -117.62
CA GLN A 16 -8.12 -88.33 -118.08
C GLN A 16 -7.48 -89.10 -119.25
N VAL A 17 -7.50 -90.42 -119.24
CA VAL A 17 -6.77 -91.23 -120.23
C VAL A 17 -7.64 -91.60 -121.43
N HIS A 18 -8.91 -91.93 -121.20
CA HIS A 18 -9.86 -92.37 -122.24
C HIS A 18 -10.83 -91.28 -122.69
N LYS A 19 -10.46 -89.99 -122.51
CA LYS A 19 -11.33 -88.85 -122.82
C LYS A 19 -11.81 -88.79 -124.28
N HIS A 20 -10.98 -89.24 -125.22
CA HIS A 20 -11.26 -89.20 -126.66
C HIS A 20 -11.66 -90.56 -127.25
N THR A 21 -11.83 -91.60 -126.43
CA THR A 21 -12.15 -92.95 -126.89
C THR A 21 -13.68 -93.11 -127.05
N ALA A 22 -14.13 -93.69 -128.16
CA ALA A 22 -15.56 -93.92 -128.40
C ALA A 22 -16.12 -94.99 -127.44
N TYR A 23 -17.41 -94.90 -127.09
CA TYR A 23 -18.04 -95.79 -126.10
C TYR A 23 -17.91 -97.29 -126.44
N ASN A 24 -17.98 -97.66 -127.71
CA ASN A 24 -17.87 -99.07 -128.13
C ASN A 24 -16.49 -99.67 -127.83
N ASP A 25 -15.42 -98.87 -127.93
CA ASP A 25 -14.06 -99.32 -127.59
C ASP A 25 -13.86 -99.49 -126.07
N LEU A 26 -14.58 -98.69 -125.25
CA LEU A 26 -14.59 -98.83 -123.79
C LEU A 26 -15.24 -100.13 -123.35
N VAL A 27 -16.34 -100.55 -123.99
CA VAL A 27 -17.01 -101.84 -123.70
C VAL A 27 -16.10 -103.01 -124.09
N ALA A 28 -15.45 -102.95 -125.26
CA ALA A 28 -14.47 -103.97 -125.65
C ALA A 28 -13.25 -104.01 -124.70
N GLY A 29 -12.83 -102.85 -124.20
CA GLY A 29 -11.78 -102.73 -123.18
C GLY A 29 -12.15 -103.37 -121.84
N GLU A 30 -13.41 -103.23 -121.40
CA GLU A 30 -13.92 -103.88 -120.19
C GLU A 30 -13.81 -105.41 -120.28
N GLU A 31 -14.28 -106.00 -121.38
CA GLU A 31 -14.18 -107.46 -121.57
C GLU A 31 -12.74 -107.95 -121.57
N ARG A 32 -11.83 -107.19 -122.19
CA ARG A 32 -10.41 -107.54 -122.24
C ARG A 32 -9.78 -107.44 -120.85
N LEU A 33 -10.11 -106.42 -120.07
CA LEU A 33 -9.60 -106.26 -118.71
C LEU A 33 -10.08 -107.40 -117.81
N ARG A 34 -11.36 -107.79 -117.93
CA ARG A 34 -11.92 -108.90 -117.16
C ARG A 34 -11.17 -110.21 -117.43
N ARG A 35 -10.89 -110.50 -118.71
CA ARG A 35 -10.06 -111.65 -119.10
C ARG A 35 -8.63 -111.57 -118.56
N ASP A 36 -7.98 -110.40 -118.57
CA ASP A 36 -6.62 -110.24 -118.03
C ASP A 36 -6.58 -110.43 -116.50
N VAL A 37 -7.59 -109.94 -115.79
CA VAL A 37 -7.73 -110.15 -114.34
C VAL A 37 -7.91 -111.63 -114.01
N ASP A 38 -8.76 -112.34 -114.76
CA ASP A 38 -8.97 -113.78 -114.54
C ASP A 38 -7.68 -114.58 -114.81
N GLN A 39 -6.95 -114.25 -115.89
CA GLN A 39 -5.64 -114.86 -116.17
C GLN A 39 -4.60 -114.58 -115.09
N ARG A 40 -4.53 -113.33 -114.58
CA ARG A 40 -3.63 -112.97 -113.49
C ARG A 40 -4.02 -113.64 -112.18
N ALA A 41 -5.30 -113.80 -111.90
CA ALA A 41 -5.76 -114.51 -110.70
C ALA A 41 -5.34 -115.99 -110.75
N GLU A 42 -5.40 -116.62 -111.92
CA GLU A 42 -4.93 -117.99 -112.12
C GLU A 42 -3.39 -118.10 -112.00
N ALA A 43 -2.66 -117.14 -112.59
CA ALA A 43 -1.21 -117.03 -112.43
C ALA A 43 -0.79 -116.78 -110.96
N LEU A 44 -1.54 -115.95 -110.23
CA LEU A 44 -1.30 -115.68 -108.80
C LEU A 44 -1.61 -116.93 -107.96
N LYS A 45 -2.67 -117.66 -108.29
CA LYS A 45 -3.01 -118.93 -107.63
C LYS A 45 -1.89 -119.96 -107.81
N ASN A 46 -1.33 -120.06 -109.01
CA ASN A 46 -0.16 -120.92 -109.28
C ASN A 46 1.09 -120.43 -108.54
N LEU A 47 1.34 -119.12 -108.48
CA LEU A 47 2.47 -118.54 -107.74
C LEU A 47 2.37 -118.82 -106.23
N VAL A 48 1.17 -118.68 -105.66
CA VAL A 48 0.88 -118.98 -104.25
C VAL A 48 0.98 -120.47 -103.98
N HIS A 49 0.54 -121.34 -104.89
CA HIS A 49 0.73 -122.79 -104.76
C HIS A 49 2.21 -123.19 -104.82
N GLN A 50 3.01 -122.59 -105.69
CA GLN A 50 4.45 -122.90 -105.82
C GLN A 50 5.29 -122.35 -104.66
N ASN A 51 4.89 -121.24 -104.04
CA ASN A 51 5.67 -120.54 -103.00
C ASN A 51 4.86 -120.31 -101.71
N PHE A 52 4.01 -121.26 -101.33
CA PHE A 52 3.11 -121.12 -100.19
C PHE A 52 3.85 -120.84 -98.88
N ASP A 53 4.96 -121.56 -98.63
CA ASP A 53 5.76 -121.41 -97.40
C ASP A 53 6.33 -120.00 -97.22
N ARG A 54 6.79 -119.37 -98.30
CA ARG A 54 7.32 -117.99 -98.23
C ARG A 54 6.21 -116.99 -97.91
N PHE A 55 5.00 -117.23 -98.43
CA PHE A 55 3.86 -116.34 -98.19
C PHE A 55 3.34 -116.46 -96.75
N VAL A 56 3.27 -117.68 -96.22
CA VAL A 56 2.90 -117.92 -94.81
C VAL A 56 3.95 -117.32 -93.88
N SER A 57 5.24 -117.52 -94.17
CA SER A 57 6.31 -116.90 -93.38
C SER A 57 6.21 -115.38 -93.39
N ALA A 58 6.09 -114.74 -94.55
CA ALA A 58 5.98 -113.28 -94.62
C ALA A 58 4.74 -112.74 -93.90
N LYS A 59 3.60 -113.44 -93.99
CA LYS A 59 2.38 -113.08 -93.25
C LYS A 59 2.60 -113.19 -91.74
N ASN A 60 3.17 -114.30 -91.27
CA ASN A 60 3.44 -114.50 -89.85
C ASN A 60 4.39 -113.42 -89.29
N THR A 61 5.40 -113.00 -90.06
CA THR A 61 6.31 -111.91 -89.63
C THR A 61 5.58 -110.58 -89.54
N ILE A 62 4.69 -110.28 -90.49
CA ILE A 62 3.88 -109.06 -90.47
C ILE A 62 2.93 -109.06 -89.27
N ASP A 63 2.26 -110.19 -89.02
CA ASP A 63 1.33 -110.34 -87.89
C ASP A 63 2.08 -110.22 -86.55
N HIS A 64 3.28 -110.81 -86.43
CA HIS A 64 4.11 -110.69 -85.23
C HIS A 64 4.57 -109.25 -84.97
N VAL A 65 5.03 -108.52 -86.00
CA VAL A 65 5.42 -107.11 -85.85
C VAL A 65 4.21 -106.25 -85.46
N TYR A 66 3.03 -106.54 -86.02
CA TYR A 66 1.80 -105.82 -85.69
C TYR A 66 1.39 -106.04 -84.21
N GLU A 67 1.48 -107.27 -83.71
CA GLU A 67 1.22 -107.57 -82.30
C GLU A 67 2.25 -106.94 -81.36
N GLU A 68 3.52 -106.88 -81.75
CA GLU A 68 4.58 -106.26 -80.94
C GLU A 68 4.42 -104.73 -80.86
N MET A 69 4.09 -104.07 -81.98
CA MET A 69 3.78 -102.64 -81.98
C MET A 69 2.56 -102.31 -81.12
N LYS A 70 1.52 -103.17 -81.16
CA LYS A 70 0.30 -103.00 -80.36
C LYS A 70 0.50 -103.25 -78.87
N SER A 71 1.44 -104.12 -78.48
CA SER A 71 1.64 -104.52 -77.07
C SER A 71 2.72 -103.73 -76.33
N LYS A 72 3.76 -103.24 -77.02
CA LYS A 72 4.91 -102.59 -76.35
C LYS A 72 5.03 -101.09 -76.55
N GLN A 73 4.65 -100.54 -77.71
CA GLN A 73 4.98 -99.14 -78.06
C GLN A 73 3.78 -98.22 -78.22
N LEU A 74 2.61 -98.73 -78.62
CA LEU A 74 1.41 -97.93 -78.87
C LEU A 74 0.23 -98.41 -78.02
N ASN A 75 0.46 -98.55 -76.71
CA ASN A 75 -0.57 -98.88 -75.74
C ASN A 75 -1.44 -97.65 -75.44
N GLN A 76 -2.77 -97.84 -75.39
CA GLN A 76 -3.72 -96.80 -74.94
C GLN A 76 -3.40 -96.26 -73.54
N GLN A 77 -2.79 -97.08 -72.67
CA GLN A 77 -2.42 -96.68 -71.31
C GLN A 77 -1.28 -95.65 -71.25
N GLN A 78 -0.44 -95.57 -72.27
CA GLN A 78 0.64 -94.56 -72.36
C GLN A 78 0.28 -93.39 -73.29
N ASP A 79 -0.98 -93.30 -73.72
CA ASP A 79 -1.49 -92.28 -74.64
C ASP A 79 -0.54 -92.10 -75.86
N TYR A 80 -0.15 -93.24 -76.44
CA TYR A 80 0.77 -93.32 -77.57
C TYR A 80 2.13 -92.63 -77.35
N GLY A 81 2.62 -92.59 -76.10
CA GLY A 81 3.94 -92.05 -75.73
C GLY A 81 3.98 -90.56 -75.40
N THR A 82 2.82 -89.88 -75.29
CA THR A 82 2.75 -88.43 -75.02
C THR A 82 2.83 -88.05 -73.53
N ILE A 83 2.56 -88.99 -72.62
CA ILE A 83 2.50 -88.74 -71.16
C ILE A 83 3.86 -88.25 -70.60
N ASP A 84 4.99 -88.79 -71.05
CA ASP A 84 6.30 -88.43 -70.51
C ASP A 84 6.73 -86.99 -70.89
N ILE A 85 6.31 -86.53 -72.07
CA ILE A 85 6.53 -85.14 -72.51
C ILE A 85 5.65 -84.20 -71.69
N GLN A 86 4.37 -84.56 -71.53
CA GLN A 86 3.43 -83.75 -70.76
C GLN A 86 3.87 -83.62 -69.30
N ARG A 87 4.32 -84.71 -68.68
CA ARG A 87 4.85 -84.70 -67.32
C ARG A 87 6.12 -83.85 -67.19
N SER A 88 6.99 -83.86 -68.20
CA SER A 88 8.19 -83.01 -68.22
C SER A 88 7.86 -81.53 -68.39
N LEU A 89 6.84 -81.21 -69.18
CA LEU A 89 6.37 -79.84 -69.38
C LEU A 89 5.71 -79.27 -68.13
N ASP A 90 4.84 -80.05 -67.48
CA ASP A 90 4.18 -79.67 -66.23
C ASP A 90 5.21 -79.46 -65.10
N ALA A 91 6.22 -80.34 -65.02
CA ALA A 91 7.32 -80.18 -64.09
C ALA A 91 8.14 -78.89 -64.35
N ALA A 92 8.37 -78.54 -65.61
CA ALA A 92 9.08 -77.30 -65.98
C ALA A 92 8.25 -76.05 -65.63
N ASN A 93 6.94 -76.07 -65.90
CA ASN A 93 6.05 -74.96 -65.59
C ASN A 93 5.93 -74.74 -64.07
N THR A 94 5.81 -75.82 -63.30
CA THR A 94 5.78 -75.77 -61.84
C THR A 94 7.10 -75.20 -61.28
N ARG A 95 8.25 -75.58 -61.87
CA ARG A 95 9.56 -75.00 -61.49
C ARG A 95 9.66 -73.52 -61.83
N ALA A 96 9.13 -73.10 -62.98
CA ALA A 96 9.10 -71.70 -63.38
C ALA A 96 8.25 -70.87 -62.43
N GLU A 97 7.05 -71.34 -62.04
CA GLU A 97 6.21 -70.65 -61.05
C GLU A 97 6.88 -70.55 -59.67
N GLN A 98 7.53 -71.63 -59.21
CA GLN A 98 8.26 -71.64 -57.94
C GLN A 98 9.43 -70.65 -57.93
N ILE A 99 10.10 -70.42 -59.06
CA ILE A 99 11.26 -69.54 -59.15
C ILE A 99 10.83 -68.08 -59.42
N TYR A 100 9.96 -67.86 -60.41
CA TYR A 100 9.58 -66.51 -60.84
C TYR A 100 8.57 -65.84 -59.91
N GLY A 101 7.63 -66.59 -59.30
CA GLY A 101 6.63 -66.02 -58.39
C GLY A 101 7.27 -65.21 -57.25
N PRO A 102 8.15 -65.81 -56.44
CA PRO A 102 8.84 -65.10 -55.36
C PRO A 102 9.71 -63.93 -55.86
N VAL A 103 10.31 -64.04 -57.05
CA VAL A 103 11.16 -62.99 -57.61
C VAL A 103 10.32 -61.78 -58.05
N VAL A 104 9.17 -62.00 -58.68
CA VAL A 104 8.26 -60.92 -59.09
C VAL A 104 7.66 -60.23 -57.86
N GLU A 105 7.23 -60.98 -56.85
CA GLU A 105 6.76 -60.40 -55.59
C GLU A 105 7.85 -59.59 -54.89
N ARG A 106 9.07 -60.13 -54.79
CA ARG A 106 10.21 -59.40 -54.20
C ARG A 106 10.51 -58.14 -54.98
N ARG A 107 10.48 -58.18 -56.32
CA ARG A 107 10.68 -56.99 -57.15
C ARG A 107 9.59 -55.95 -56.92
N GLN A 108 8.32 -56.35 -56.87
CA GLN A 108 7.21 -55.43 -56.56
C GLN A 108 7.34 -54.82 -55.15
N ARG A 109 7.75 -55.61 -54.15
CA ARG A 109 8.03 -55.09 -52.80
C ARG A 109 9.20 -54.10 -52.82
N VAL A 110 10.27 -54.38 -53.56
CA VAL A 110 11.41 -53.48 -53.71
C VAL A 110 11.02 -52.18 -54.43
N GLU A 111 10.19 -52.23 -55.47
CA GLU A 111 9.69 -51.02 -56.14
C GLU A 111 8.82 -50.17 -55.22
N LYS A 112 7.92 -50.79 -54.43
CA LYS A 112 7.14 -50.08 -53.39
C LYS A 112 8.04 -49.49 -52.30
N LEU A 113 9.07 -50.21 -51.87
CA LEU A 113 10.04 -49.71 -50.90
C LEU A 113 10.85 -48.55 -51.48
N LYS A 114 11.29 -48.62 -52.74
CA LYS A 114 12.00 -47.54 -53.42
C LYS A 114 11.13 -46.30 -53.59
N SER A 115 9.87 -46.44 -54.01
CA SER A 115 8.97 -45.30 -54.15
C SER A 115 8.68 -44.64 -52.80
N THR A 116 8.44 -45.44 -51.76
CA THR A 116 8.24 -44.95 -50.39
C THR A 116 9.49 -44.27 -49.85
N LEU A 117 10.68 -44.86 -50.07
CA LEU A 117 11.96 -44.32 -49.64
C LEU A 117 12.32 -43.03 -50.37
N TYR A 118 12.02 -42.93 -51.66
CA TYR A 118 12.21 -41.71 -52.44
C TYR A 118 11.34 -40.56 -51.92
N ILE A 119 10.07 -40.82 -51.60
CA ILE A 119 9.15 -39.82 -51.03
C ILE A 119 9.61 -39.41 -49.62
N LEU A 120 10.00 -40.37 -48.78
CA LEU A 120 10.54 -40.09 -47.45
C LEU A 120 11.85 -39.31 -47.50
N GLN A 121 12.70 -39.52 -48.50
CA GLN A 121 13.93 -38.74 -48.70
C GLN A 121 13.61 -37.33 -49.20
N ARG A 122 12.72 -37.19 -50.19
CA ARG A 122 12.35 -35.91 -50.79
C ARG A 122 11.58 -35.00 -49.84
N TYR A 123 10.69 -35.57 -49.03
CA TYR A 123 9.85 -34.84 -48.06
C TYR A 123 10.24 -35.12 -46.60
N ARG A 124 11.49 -35.55 -46.37
CA ARG A 124 12.05 -35.84 -45.03
C ARG A 124 11.75 -34.72 -44.03
N PHE A 125 11.85 -33.48 -44.49
CA PHE A 125 11.57 -32.29 -43.67
C PHE A 125 10.12 -32.24 -43.19
N LEU A 126 9.12 -32.49 -44.05
CA LEU A 126 7.71 -32.46 -43.67
C LEU A 126 7.32 -33.56 -42.68
N PHE A 127 7.87 -34.77 -42.86
CA PHE A 127 7.61 -35.89 -41.94
C PHE A 127 8.32 -35.73 -40.60
N ASN A 128 9.50 -35.10 -40.59
CA ASN A 128 10.21 -34.78 -39.36
C ASN A 128 9.74 -33.48 -38.69
N LEU A 129 8.94 -32.66 -39.39
CA LEU A 129 8.48 -31.36 -38.90
C LEU A 129 7.71 -31.45 -37.58
N PRO A 130 6.72 -32.36 -37.38
CA PRO A 130 6.04 -32.50 -36.09
C PRO A 130 7.01 -32.85 -34.95
N SER A 131 7.98 -33.74 -35.22
CA SER A 131 8.97 -34.15 -34.21
C SER A 131 9.95 -33.02 -33.89
N SER A 132 10.41 -32.28 -34.90
CA SER A 132 11.28 -31.12 -34.75
C SER A 132 10.58 -29.98 -34.00
N LEU A 133 9.29 -29.76 -34.28
CA LEU A 133 8.48 -28.77 -33.56
C LEU A 133 8.30 -29.17 -32.11
N LEU A 134 7.95 -30.44 -31.84
CA LEU A 134 7.80 -30.94 -30.48
C LEU A 134 9.13 -30.86 -29.69
N GLU A 135 10.25 -31.18 -30.33
CA GLU A 135 11.58 -31.07 -29.72
C GLU A 135 11.96 -29.60 -29.48
N SER A 136 11.66 -28.70 -30.42
CA SER A 136 11.93 -27.27 -30.29
C SER A 136 11.09 -26.61 -29.20
N ILE A 137 9.83 -27.05 -29.04
CA ILE A 137 8.94 -26.65 -27.94
C ILE A 137 9.53 -27.11 -26.61
N LYS A 138 9.96 -28.37 -26.51
CA LYS A 138 10.61 -28.91 -25.29
C LYS A 138 11.92 -28.19 -24.95
N GLN A 139 12.67 -27.77 -25.96
CA GLN A 139 13.92 -27.02 -25.78
C GLN A 139 13.73 -25.50 -25.61
N THR A 140 12.49 -25.00 -25.57
CA THR A 140 12.14 -23.56 -25.45
C THR A 140 12.70 -22.67 -26.58
N LYS A 141 13.08 -23.25 -27.72
CA LYS A 141 13.61 -22.53 -28.88
C LYS A 141 12.49 -22.14 -29.84
N TYR A 142 11.65 -21.20 -29.40
CA TYR A 142 10.43 -20.81 -30.11
C TYR A 142 10.69 -20.16 -31.49
N GLU A 143 11.78 -19.40 -31.64
CA GLU A 143 12.15 -18.78 -32.94
C GLU A 143 12.53 -19.83 -33.99
N ALA A 144 13.21 -20.91 -33.59
CA ALA A 144 13.55 -22.01 -34.49
C ALA A 144 12.27 -22.77 -34.90
N ALA A 145 11.38 -23.02 -33.95
CA ALA A 145 10.08 -23.66 -34.22
C ALA A 145 9.22 -22.85 -35.20
N ILE A 146 9.17 -21.52 -35.06
CA ILE A 146 8.40 -20.63 -35.94
C ILE A 146 9.01 -20.57 -37.33
N ARG A 147 10.33 -20.53 -37.47
CA ARG A 147 10.99 -20.58 -38.78
C ARG A 147 10.76 -21.91 -39.48
N ASP A 148 10.85 -23.02 -38.76
CA ASP A 148 10.58 -24.36 -39.31
C ASP A 148 9.10 -24.52 -39.68
N TYR A 149 8.19 -23.95 -38.89
CA TYR A 149 6.76 -23.89 -39.21
C TYR A 149 6.48 -23.04 -40.46
N LYS A 150 7.07 -21.84 -40.59
CA LYS A 150 6.93 -20.98 -41.78
C LYS A 150 7.46 -21.68 -43.04
N LYS A 151 8.62 -22.33 -42.95
CA LYS A 151 9.17 -23.16 -44.04
C LYS A 151 8.26 -24.34 -44.37
N GLY A 152 7.73 -25.03 -43.36
CA GLY A 152 6.78 -26.13 -43.51
C GLY A 152 5.47 -25.69 -44.18
N LYS A 153 4.93 -24.53 -43.78
CA LYS A 153 3.72 -23.90 -44.34
C LYS A 153 3.91 -23.54 -45.80
N TYR A 154 5.04 -22.92 -46.14
CA TYR A 154 5.38 -22.60 -47.53
C TYR A 154 5.45 -23.87 -48.39
N LEU A 155 6.18 -24.90 -47.93
CA LEU A 155 6.31 -26.17 -48.66
C LEU A 155 4.97 -26.92 -48.79
N TYR A 156 4.11 -26.85 -47.79
CA TYR A 156 2.76 -27.43 -47.82
C TYR A 156 1.83 -26.68 -48.77
N GLN A 157 1.88 -25.34 -48.80
CA GLN A 157 1.11 -24.52 -49.75
C GLN A 157 1.54 -24.74 -51.19
N VAL A 158 2.85 -24.84 -51.44
CA VAL A 158 3.41 -25.20 -52.76
C VAL A 158 2.97 -26.61 -53.19
N LEU A 159 2.89 -27.56 -52.25
CA LEU A 159 2.45 -28.93 -52.52
C LEU A 159 0.94 -29.04 -52.81
N LYS A 160 0.12 -28.18 -52.20
CA LYS A 160 -1.33 -28.21 -52.37
C LYS A 160 -1.79 -27.54 -53.67
N GLY A 161 -0.96 -26.67 -54.26
CA GLY A 161 -1.21 -26.05 -55.57
C GLY A 161 -2.11 -24.82 -55.52
N ASP A 162 -2.11 -24.04 -54.44
CA ASP A 162 -2.95 -22.84 -54.27
C ASP A 162 -2.24 -21.52 -54.64
N LEU A 163 -1.11 -21.56 -55.35
CA LEU A 163 -0.36 -20.37 -55.78
C LEU A 163 -0.70 -19.91 -57.22
N ASP A 164 -1.72 -20.46 -57.86
CA ASP A 164 -2.07 -20.16 -59.26
C ASP A 164 -3.40 -19.40 -59.42
N SER A 165 -3.56 -18.27 -58.70
CA SER A 165 -4.70 -17.36 -58.95
C SER A 165 -4.36 -15.86 -58.90
N THR A 166 -3.11 -15.45 -59.13
CA THR A 166 -2.77 -14.01 -59.18
C THR A 166 -1.77 -13.55 -60.23
N ASP A 167 -1.32 -14.38 -61.19
CA ASP A 167 -0.55 -13.88 -62.33
C ASP A 167 -0.88 -14.60 -63.63
N ARG A 168 -1.86 -14.07 -64.38
CA ARG A 168 -2.06 -14.40 -65.80
C ARG A 168 -1.51 -13.27 -66.67
N SER A 169 -0.23 -13.33 -66.99
CA SER A 169 0.32 -12.62 -68.16
C SER A 169 1.66 -13.20 -68.60
N THR A 170 1.65 -14.39 -69.19
CA THR A 170 2.36 -14.69 -70.45
C THR A 170 2.20 -16.16 -70.78
N GLY A 171 1.66 -16.44 -71.97
CA GLY A 171 1.52 -17.79 -72.46
C GLY A 171 2.88 -18.38 -72.85
N LEU A 172 3.16 -19.57 -72.34
CA LEU A 172 3.70 -20.66 -73.13
C LEU A 172 3.18 -21.97 -72.53
N SER A 173 2.54 -22.74 -73.38
CA SER A 173 1.84 -23.98 -73.10
C SER A 173 2.78 -25.16 -72.86
N ASP A 174 2.22 -26.19 -72.22
CA ASP A 174 2.62 -27.59 -72.31
C ASP A 174 3.90 -28.05 -71.58
N MET A 175 3.79 -28.15 -70.24
CA MET A 175 4.46 -29.21 -69.49
C MET A 175 3.47 -29.75 -68.42
N GLU A 176 2.60 -30.65 -68.86
CA GLU A 176 1.69 -31.39 -68.00
C GLU A 176 2.45 -32.34 -67.05
N LYS A 177 2.04 -32.32 -65.77
CA LYS A 177 1.76 -33.51 -64.93
C LYS A 177 2.85 -34.59 -64.86
N ASP A 178 3.98 -34.29 -64.23
CA ASP A 178 4.85 -35.36 -63.71
C ASP A 178 5.33 -35.10 -62.26
N THR A 179 4.36 -34.95 -61.36
CA THR A 179 4.61 -35.25 -59.95
C THR A 179 3.78 -36.48 -59.59
N GLY A 180 4.42 -37.65 -59.56
CA GLY A 180 3.84 -38.92 -59.12
C GLY A 180 3.42 -38.93 -57.65
N ILE A 181 2.51 -38.04 -57.26
CA ILE A 181 1.91 -37.96 -55.93
C ILE A 181 0.50 -38.56 -56.05
N THR A 182 0.37 -39.81 -55.62
CA THR A 182 -0.92 -40.51 -55.50
C THR A 182 -1.84 -39.77 -54.51
N ASP A 183 -3.16 -39.81 -54.70
CA ASP A 183 -4.15 -39.24 -53.76
C ASP A 183 -3.96 -39.71 -52.31
N LEU A 184 -3.42 -40.92 -52.13
CA LEU A 184 -3.05 -41.45 -50.82
C LEU A 184 -1.97 -40.61 -50.13
N HIS A 185 -0.98 -40.11 -50.89
CA HIS A 185 0.07 -39.26 -50.36
C HIS A 185 -0.48 -37.89 -49.94
N ARG A 186 -1.42 -37.32 -50.70
CA ARG A 186 -2.10 -36.06 -50.31
C ARG A 186 -2.82 -36.22 -48.97
N LYS A 187 -3.54 -37.33 -48.76
CA LYS A 187 -4.18 -37.66 -47.47
C LYS A 187 -3.18 -37.86 -46.33
N VAL A 188 -2.02 -38.45 -46.60
CA VAL A 188 -0.94 -38.60 -45.60
C VAL A 188 -0.37 -37.22 -45.24
N PHE A 189 -0.14 -36.35 -46.21
CA PHE A 189 0.29 -34.97 -45.97
C PHE A 189 -0.77 -34.17 -45.19
N ASP A 190 -2.05 -34.30 -45.52
CA ASP A 190 -3.15 -33.66 -44.78
C ASP A 190 -3.19 -34.14 -43.32
N LYS A 191 -2.97 -35.44 -43.08
CA LYS A 191 -2.93 -36.01 -41.73
C LYS A 191 -1.71 -35.51 -40.95
N VAL A 192 -0.53 -35.45 -41.57
CA VAL A 192 0.68 -34.87 -40.96
C VAL A 192 0.47 -33.39 -40.66
N TRP A 193 -0.14 -32.63 -41.58
CA TRP A 193 -0.44 -31.23 -41.39
C TRP A 193 -1.44 -31.00 -40.27
N THR A 194 -2.44 -31.87 -40.11
CA THR A 194 -3.38 -31.84 -38.98
C THR A 194 -2.66 -32.00 -37.64
N GLU A 195 -1.68 -32.91 -37.56
CA GLU A 195 -0.85 -33.07 -36.35
C GLU A 195 0.07 -31.85 -36.13
N VAL A 196 0.62 -31.27 -37.20
CA VAL A 196 1.37 -29.99 -37.11
C VAL A 196 0.46 -28.86 -36.60
N SER A 197 -0.77 -28.74 -37.09
CA SER A 197 -1.73 -27.73 -36.64
C SER A 197 -2.10 -27.91 -35.17
N LYS A 198 -2.27 -29.14 -34.68
CA LYS A 198 -2.48 -29.41 -33.25
C LYS A 198 -1.29 -28.97 -32.41
N ILE A 199 -0.06 -29.28 -32.84
CA ILE A 199 1.17 -28.86 -32.16
C ILE A 199 1.33 -27.35 -32.18
N VAL A 200 0.89 -26.67 -33.25
CA VAL A 200 0.89 -25.20 -33.34
C VAL A 200 -0.14 -24.58 -32.40
N ILE A 201 -1.32 -25.17 -32.26
CA ILE A 201 -2.31 -24.74 -31.25
C ILE A 201 -1.77 -24.95 -29.84
N GLU A 202 -1.07 -26.06 -29.59
CA GLU A 202 -0.39 -26.30 -28.32
C GLU A 202 0.71 -25.27 -28.06
N LEU A 203 1.52 -24.94 -29.07
CA LEU A 203 2.52 -23.88 -29.00
C LEU A 203 1.90 -22.50 -28.75
N GLN A 204 0.79 -22.17 -29.44
CA GLN A 204 0.02 -20.95 -29.19
C GLN A 204 -0.47 -20.89 -27.75
N ASN A 205 -1.03 -21.99 -27.22
CA ASN A 205 -1.47 -22.06 -25.82
C ASN A 205 -0.31 -21.93 -24.83
N VAL A 206 0.85 -22.52 -25.13
CA VAL A 206 2.07 -22.38 -24.31
C VAL A 206 2.57 -20.93 -24.34
N LEU A 207 2.59 -20.29 -25.52
CA LEU A 207 2.97 -18.89 -25.67
C LEU A 207 1.97 -17.96 -24.96
N LEU A 208 0.66 -18.21 -25.06
CA LEU A 208 -0.37 -17.46 -24.32
C LEU A 208 -0.25 -17.63 -22.81
N ARG A 209 0.08 -18.83 -22.32
CA ARG A 209 0.39 -19.04 -20.89
C ARG A 209 1.65 -18.30 -20.46
N MET A 210 2.69 -18.32 -21.28
CA MET A 210 3.91 -17.55 -21.01
C MET A 210 3.70 -16.03 -21.07
N LEU A 211 2.68 -15.58 -21.80
CA LEU A 211 2.25 -14.18 -21.87
C LEU A 211 1.45 -13.77 -20.62
N ALA A 212 0.72 -14.72 -20.03
CA ALA A 212 0.01 -14.53 -18.77
C ALA A 212 0.93 -14.46 -17.55
N ASP A 213 2.20 -14.87 -17.67
CA ASP A 213 3.21 -14.82 -16.61
C ASP A 213 3.79 -13.39 -16.46
N PRO A 214 3.52 -12.68 -15.35
CA PRO A 214 3.79 -11.23 -15.24
C PRO A 214 5.22 -10.85 -14.81
N TRP A 215 6.05 -11.82 -14.40
CA TRP A 215 7.43 -11.57 -13.92
C TRP A 215 8.50 -11.63 -15.02
N ARG A 216 8.11 -11.65 -16.30
CA ARG A 216 9.06 -11.63 -17.43
C ARG A 216 9.43 -10.20 -17.83
N SER A 217 10.66 -10.03 -18.29
CA SER A 217 11.16 -8.75 -18.81
C SER A 217 10.35 -8.32 -20.03
N MET A 218 10.10 -7.02 -20.15
CA MET A 218 9.40 -6.38 -21.27
C MET A 218 9.90 -6.86 -22.63
N ASP A 219 11.22 -6.94 -22.82
CA ASP A 219 11.83 -7.36 -24.09
C ASP A 219 11.48 -8.80 -24.48
N ASP A 220 11.26 -9.67 -23.50
CA ASP A 220 10.91 -11.07 -23.74
C ASP A 220 9.40 -11.25 -23.96
N GLN A 221 8.60 -10.35 -23.36
CA GLN A 221 7.16 -10.26 -23.63
C GLN A 221 6.93 -9.69 -25.04
N GLU A 222 7.66 -8.66 -25.47
CA GLU A 222 7.61 -8.16 -26.86
C GLU A 222 8.04 -9.22 -27.88
N LYS A 223 9.10 -9.99 -27.60
CA LYS A 223 9.49 -11.14 -28.45
C LYS A 223 8.40 -12.21 -28.49
N THR A 224 7.76 -12.51 -27.36
CA THR A 224 6.67 -13.51 -27.29
C THR A 224 5.44 -13.04 -28.05
N ILE A 225 5.11 -11.74 -28.00
CA ILE A 225 4.05 -11.11 -28.80
C ILE A 225 4.38 -11.22 -30.28
N ASN A 226 5.61 -10.90 -30.70
CA ASN A 226 6.05 -11.04 -32.09
C ASN A 226 6.01 -12.51 -32.55
N PHE A 227 6.37 -13.46 -31.69
CA PHE A 227 6.26 -14.89 -31.96
C PHE A 227 4.80 -15.36 -32.13
N LEU A 228 3.85 -14.76 -31.41
CA LEU A 228 2.43 -15.05 -31.55
C LEU A 228 1.83 -14.44 -32.83
N PHE A 229 2.22 -13.20 -33.18
CA PHE A 229 1.85 -12.59 -34.46
C PHE A 229 2.36 -13.40 -35.66
N ASP A 230 3.56 -13.96 -35.54
CA ASP A 230 4.16 -14.82 -36.56
C ASP A 230 3.44 -16.17 -36.76
N LEU A 231 2.58 -16.56 -35.82
CA LEU A 231 1.83 -17.82 -35.82
C LEU A 231 0.38 -17.69 -36.32
N ASP A 232 -0.01 -16.52 -36.87
CA ASP A 232 -1.36 -16.21 -37.38
C ASP A 232 -2.49 -16.62 -36.40
N THR A 233 -2.48 -16.05 -35.20
CA THR A 233 -3.58 -16.26 -34.21
C THR A 233 -4.84 -15.50 -34.62
N THR A 234 -6.00 -16.04 -34.24
CA THR A 234 -7.33 -15.45 -34.50
C THR A 234 -7.67 -14.26 -33.61
N GLU A 235 -7.03 -14.17 -32.44
CA GLU A 235 -7.17 -13.06 -31.50
C GLU A 235 -5.88 -12.25 -31.49
N ASP A 236 -6.00 -10.93 -31.30
CA ASP A 236 -4.88 -10.00 -31.20
C ASP A 236 -4.06 -10.34 -29.92
N PRO A 237 -2.85 -10.91 -30.03
CA PRO A 237 -2.06 -11.33 -28.89
C PRO A 237 -1.68 -10.19 -27.95
N ALA A 238 -1.56 -8.98 -28.49
CA ALA A 238 -1.25 -7.80 -27.70
C ALA A 238 -2.44 -7.37 -26.83
N TRP A 239 -3.67 -7.55 -27.30
CA TRP A 239 -4.88 -7.31 -26.51
C TRP A 239 -5.01 -8.32 -25.35
N PHE A 240 -4.82 -9.60 -25.63
CA PHE A 240 -4.85 -10.65 -24.59
C PHE A 240 -3.78 -10.41 -23.51
N TYR A 241 -2.59 -9.94 -23.90
CA TYR A 241 -1.55 -9.55 -22.96
C TYR A 241 -1.96 -8.35 -22.09
N LEU A 242 -2.48 -7.29 -22.71
CA LEU A 242 -2.92 -6.08 -22.01
C LEU A 242 -4.03 -6.39 -21.00
N ASP A 243 -5.01 -7.22 -21.38
CA ASP A 243 -6.08 -7.64 -20.47
C ASP A 243 -5.55 -8.54 -19.34
N SER A 244 -4.68 -9.50 -19.64
CA SER A 244 -4.05 -10.34 -18.60
C SER A 244 -3.19 -9.53 -17.62
N GLN A 245 -2.43 -8.54 -18.12
CA GLN A 245 -1.64 -7.64 -17.28
C GLN A 245 -2.53 -6.73 -16.44
N TYR A 246 -3.61 -6.20 -17.02
CA TYR A 246 -4.61 -5.43 -16.28
C TYR A 246 -5.22 -6.25 -15.14
N GLN A 247 -5.72 -7.47 -15.42
CA GLN A 247 -6.29 -8.35 -14.40
C GLN A 247 -5.28 -8.73 -13.32
N TRP A 248 -4.01 -8.96 -13.69
CA TRP A 248 -2.96 -9.26 -12.73
C TRP A 248 -2.64 -8.06 -11.83
N ILE A 249 -2.44 -6.87 -12.40
CA ILE A 249 -2.20 -5.62 -11.65
C ILE A 249 -3.35 -5.38 -10.66
N MET A 250 -4.58 -5.57 -11.14
CA MET A 250 -5.80 -5.48 -10.36
C MET A 250 -5.83 -6.51 -9.22
N GLY A 251 -5.49 -7.77 -9.47
CA GLY A 251 -5.40 -8.82 -8.45
C GLY A 251 -4.32 -8.50 -7.40
N LEU A 252 -3.12 -8.12 -7.86
CA LEU A 252 -1.97 -7.85 -7.01
C LEU A 252 -2.20 -6.67 -6.07
N MET A 253 -2.80 -5.56 -6.55
CA MET A 253 -3.17 -4.43 -5.70
C MET A 253 -4.13 -4.84 -4.58
N LYS A 254 -5.12 -5.68 -4.90
CA LYS A 254 -6.08 -6.17 -3.90
C LYS A 254 -5.41 -7.08 -2.87
N GLU A 255 -4.61 -8.04 -3.32
CA GLU A 255 -3.96 -9.00 -2.43
C GLU A 255 -2.98 -8.32 -1.46
N THR A 256 -2.20 -7.36 -1.97
CA THR A 256 -1.25 -6.57 -1.17
C THR A 256 -1.97 -5.66 -0.17
N TYR A 257 -3.11 -5.10 -0.56
CA TYR A 257 -3.98 -4.33 0.34
C TYR A 257 -4.56 -5.24 1.44
N ASP A 258 -5.16 -6.37 1.07
CA ASP A 258 -5.77 -7.33 2.01
C ASP A 258 -4.73 -7.93 2.96
N ALA A 259 -3.49 -8.17 2.51
CA ALA A 259 -2.39 -8.64 3.36
C ALA A 259 -2.01 -7.59 4.42
N SER A 260 -1.91 -6.33 3.99
CA SER A 260 -1.56 -5.20 4.86
C SER A 260 -2.66 -4.87 5.86
N VAL A 261 -3.93 -4.89 5.44
CA VAL A 261 -5.09 -4.74 6.32
C VAL A 261 -5.18 -5.87 7.33
N ARG A 262 -4.90 -7.13 6.93
CA ARG A 262 -4.81 -8.26 7.87
C ARG A 262 -3.71 -8.06 8.92
N LYS A 263 -2.54 -7.54 8.53
CA LYS A 263 -1.46 -7.20 9.47
C LYS A 263 -1.91 -6.15 10.48
N ILE A 264 -2.55 -5.08 10.01
CA ILE A 264 -3.07 -4.00 10.87
C ILE A 264 -4.15 -4.52 11.83
N ASN A 265 -5.08 -5.35 11.35
CA ASN A 265 -6.14 -5.91 12.18
C ASN A 265 -5.61 -6.89 13.23
N ARG A 266 -4.54 -7.64 12.94
CA ARG A 266 -3.85 -8.47 13.94
C ARG A 266 -3.25 -7.63 15.06
N LEU A 267 -2.52 -6.57 14.71
CA LEU A 267 -1.94 -5.65 15.70
C LEU A 267 -3.02 -4.97 16.55
N LYS A 268 -4.15 -4.58 15.93
CA LYS A 268 -5.31 -4.05 16.67
C LYS A 268 -5.99 -5.08 17.57
N ALA A 269 -6.00 -6.35 17.18
CA ALA A 269 -6.57 -7.43 17.98
C ALA A 269 -5.67 -7.79 19.16
N GLU A 270 -4.34 -7.72 18.98
CA GLU A 270 -3.35 -7.84 20.06
C GLU A 270 -3.46 -6.70 21.08
N ASP A 271 -3.90 -5.50 20.63
CA ASP A 271 -4.19 -4.33 21.47
C ASP A 271 -5.62 -4.36 22.10
N GLY A 272 -6.46 -5.33 21.71
CA GLY A 272 -7.91 -5.35 21.91
C GLY A 272 -8.44 -5.43 23.35
N ASP A 273 -7.55 -5.56 24.35
CA ASP A 273 -7.87 -5.49 25.78
C ASP A 273 -7.55 -4.11 26.41
N ALA A 274 -7.07 -3.14 25.63
CA ALA A 274 -6.79 -1.80 26.12
C ALA A 274 -8.03 -0.91 26.10
N GLU A 275 -8.73 -0.78 27.24
CA GLU A 275 -9.71 0.31 27.45
C GLU A 275 -9.08 1.68 27.11
N GLU A 276 -9.91 2.60 26.58
CA GLU A 276 -9.52 3.98 26.35
C GLU A 276 -9.08 4.61 27.66
N SER A 277 -7.77 4.84 27.81
CA SER A 277 -7.20 5.27 29.07
C SER A 277 -6.42 6.56 28.87
N ALA A 278 -6.94 7.65 29.45
CA ALA A 278 -6.29 8.95 29.43
C ALA A 278 -4.85 8.88 29.98
N THR A 279 -4.60 8.05 30.99
CA THR A 279 -3.26 7.91 31.60
C THR A 279 -2.25 7.23 30.67
N LYS A 280 -2.65 6.18 29.94
CA LYS A 280 -1.79 5.53 28.94
C LYS A 280 -1.41 6.49 27.81
N ARG A 281 -2.39 7.27 27.32
CA ARG A 281 -2.15 8.33 26.31
C ARG A 281 -1.20 9.39 26.81
N SER A 282 -1.47 9.97 27.98
CA SER A 282 -0.61 11.00 28.55
C SER A 282 0.83 10.49 28.78
N LEU A 283 1.01 9.23 29.19
CA LEU A 283 2.34 8.64 29.33
C LEU A 283 3.07 8.51 27.98
N ALA A 284 2.38 8.03 26.96
CA ALA A 284 2.95 7.93 25.62
C ALA A 284 3.23 9.33 25.01
N LEU A 285 2.38 10.32 25.31
CA LEU A 285 2.58 11.72 24.89
C LEU A 285 3.82 12.32 25.56
N LYS A 286 4.02 12.07 26.86
CA LYS A 286 5.22 12.48 27.60
C LYS A 286 6.49 11.98 26.92
N GLN A 287 6.54 10.68 26.60
CA GLN A 287 7.68 10.07 25.90
C GLN A 287 7.88 10.72 24.53
N ALA A 288 6.81 10.94 23.76
CA ALA A 288 6.88 11.58 22.46
C ALA A 288 7.43 13.02 22.50
N ILE A 289 7.05 13.82 23.51
CA ILE A 289 7.58 15.19 23.69
C ILE A 289 9.07 15.17 24.03
N GLU A 290 9.51 14.25 24.89
CA GLU A 290 10.92 14.09 25.22
C GLU A 290 11.74 13.71 23.98
N HIS A 291 11.19 12.90 23.08
CA HIS A 291 11.80 12.58 21.78
C HIS A 291 11.91 13.77 20.83
N ILE A 292 10.93 14.69 20.80
CA ILE A 292 11.02 15.93 20.00
C ILE A 292 12.22 16.77 20.45
N SER A 293 12.44 16.85 21.77
CA SER A 293 13.55 17.62 22.35
C SER A 293 14.93 16.97 22.12
N THR A 294 14.98 15.65 21.94
CA THR A 294 16.21 14.84 21.84
C THR A 294 16.48 14.33 20.42
N LYS A 295 16.04 15.03 19.37
CA LYS A 295 16.34 14.75 17.95
C LYS A 295 17.83 14.40 17.71
N LEU A 296 18.24 13.15 17.92
CA LEU A 296 19.52 12.53 17.52
C LEU A 296 19.82 11.11 18.05
N ALA A 297 18.93 10.44 18.79
CA ALA A 297 19.17 9.04 19.16
C ALA A 297 17.96 8.16 18.79
N GLY A 298 17.94 7.71 17.54
CA GLY A 298 17.21 6.49 17.21
C GLY A 298 17.89 5.35 17.95
N LEU A 299 17.27 4.87 19.02
CA LEU A 299 17.48 3.58 19.70
C LEU A 299 16.49 3.57 20.88
N ASN A 300 15.33 2.95 20.64
CA ASN A 300 14.29 2.44 21.56
C ASN A 300 12.89 2.69 20.95
N MET A 301 12.68 2.12 19.76
CA MET A 301 11.48 2.28 18.92
C MET A 301 10.61 1.00 18.95
N GLU A 302 10.61 0.23 20.04
CA GLU A 302 10.04 -1.12 20.05
C GLU A 302 8.93 -1.38 21.10
N SER A 303 8.54 -0.42 21.94
CA SER A 303 7.69 -0.73 23.10
C SER A 303 6.26 -0.20 23.09
N SER A 304 5.77 0.47 22.04
CA SER A 304 4.35 0.87 21.96
C SER A 304 3.61 0.21 20.79
N SER A 305 2.59 -0.58 21.14
CA SER A 305 1.61 -1.18 20.23
C SER A 305 1.07 -0.17 19.19
N GLU A 306 0.83 1.07 19.64
CA GLU A 306 0.36 2.18 18.80
C GLU A 306 1.32 2.55 17.67
N LEU A 307 2.63 2.53 17.93
CA LEU A 307 3.65 2.89 16.95
C LEU A 307 3.75 1.81 15.86
N GLN A 308 3.62 0.55 16.25
CA GLN A 308 3.61 -0.59 15.31
C GLN A 308 2.39 -0.53 14.39
N ILE A 309 1.23 -0.11 14.91
CA ILE A 309 0.02 0.11 14.10
C ILE A 309 0.27 1.25 13.09
N TRP A 310 0.82 2.39 13.51
CA TRP A 310 1.12 3.50 12.60
C TRP A 310 2.18 3.17 11.54
N GLN A 311 3.20 2.39 11.90
CA GLN A 311 4.20 1.87 10.95
C GLN A 311 3.56 0.93 9.93
N ALA A 312 2.65 0.05 10.35
CA ALA A 312 1.93 -0.82 9.43
C ALA A 312 1.02 -0.02 8.46
N ILE A 313 0.44 1.10 8.92
CA ILE A 313 -0.36 1.99 8.07
C ILE A 313 0.51 2.73 7.05
N SER A 314 1.66 3.25 7.46
CA SER A 314 2.57 3.91 6.51
C SER A 314 3.15 2.91 5.51
N GLU A 315 3.48 1.68 5.94
CA GLU A 315 3.91 0.59 5.07
C GLU A 315 2.82 0.17 4.07
N LEU A 316 1.54 0.14 4.47
CA LEU A 316 0.41 -0.07 3.57
C LEU A 316 0.40 0.99 2.45
N VAL A 317 0.40 2.28 2.80
CA VAL A 317 0.33 3.36 1.79
C VAL A 317 1.57 3.36 0.91
N LYS A 318 2.75 3.12 1.48
CA LYS A 318 4.02 3.06 0.74
C LYS A 318 4.07 1.87 -0.21
N SER A 319 3.65 0.68 0.23
CA SER A 319 3.59 -0.51 -0.63
C SER A 319 2.61 -0.31 -1.78
N GLN A 320 1.41 0.19 -1.52
CA GLN A 320 0.42 0.52 -2.56
C GLN A 320 0.94 1.59 -3.53
N SER A 321 1.51 2.68 -3.02
CA SER A 321 2.11 3.74 -3.84
C SER A 321 3.25 3.19 -4.71
N SER A 322 4.12 2.33 -4.16
CA SER A 322 5.23 1.75 -4.89
C SER A 322 4.80 0.76 -5.97
N LEU A 323 3.72 -0.01 -5.73
CA LEU A 323 3.15 -0.93 -6.71
C LEU A 323 2.53 -0.15 -7.87
N LEU A 324 1.80 0.93 -7.59
CA LEU A 324 1.29 1.81 -8.64
C LEU A 324 2.43 2.44 -9.45
N LEU A 325 3.47 2.96 -8.78
CA LEU A 325 4.63 3.55 -9.45
C LEU A 325 5.46 2.55 -10.26
N ARG A 326 5.46 1.26 -9.88
CA ARG A 326 6.16 0.22 -10.65
C ARG A 326 5.34 -0.25 -11.85
N CYS A 327 4.05 -0.52 -11.65
CA CYS A 327 3.22 -1.18 -12.66
C CYS A 327 2.62 -0.21 -13.68
N LEU A 328 2.28 1.03 -13.28
CA LEU A 328 1.61 1.99 -14.16
C LEU A 328 2.50 2.50 -15.31
N PRO A 329 3.78 2.87 -15.11
CA PRO A 329 4.62 3.36 -16.22
C PRO A 329 4.89 2.28 -17.26
N ASP A 330 5.10 1.03 -16.83
CA ASP A 330 5.33 -0.10 -17.72
C ASP A 330 4.08 -0.44 -18.53
N PHE A 331 2.91 -0.49 -17.89
CA PHE A 331 1.63 -0.68 -18.57
C PHE A 331 1.31 0.45 -19.55
N TRP A 332 1.58 1.70 -19.16
CA TRP A 332 1.34 2.88 -20.00
C TRP A 332 2.24 2.88 -21.23
N ARG A 333 3.54 2.62 -21.07
CA ARG A 333 4.50 2.54 -22.18
C ARG A 333 4.15 1.43 -23.18
N LEU A 334 3.69 0.28 -22.68
CA LEU A 334 3.24 -0.82 -23.52
C LEU A 334 1.94 -0.46 -24.26
N SER A 335 1.01 0.19 -23.56
CA SER A 335 -0.22 0.70 -24.14
C SER A 335 0.06 1.74 -25.21
N THR A 336 0.99 2.67 -25.01
CA THR A 336 1.39 3.64 -26.04
C THR A 336 2.12 2.97 -27.20
N ALA A 337 3.01 2.00 -26.96
CA ALA A 337 3.65 1.24 -28.04
C ALA A 337 2.65 0.44 -28.90
N PHE A 338 1.57 -0.05 -28.28
CA PHE A 338 0.44 -0.67 -28.97
C PHE A 338 -0.38 0.36 -29.76
N ILE A 339 -0.69 1.52 -29.16
CA ILE A 339 -1.41 2.64 -29.80
C ILE A 339 -0.63 3.22 -30.99
N GLU A 340 0.69 3.32 -30.88
CA GLU A 340 1.62 3.76 -31.93
C GLU A 340 1.76 2.73 -33.07
N GLY A 341 1.19 1.53 -32.92
CA GLY A 341 1.14 0.52 -33.97
C GLY A 341 2.44 -0.27 -34.17
N LYS A 342 3.38 -0.27 -33.20
CA LYS A 342 4.63 -1.06 -33.29
C LYS A 342 4.38 -2.57 -33.44
N PHE A 343 3.22 -3.05 -32.98
CA PHE A 343 2.82 -4.46 -33.03
C PHE A 343 1.73 -4.75 -34.07
N ALA A 344 1.29 -3.76 -34.85
CA ALA A 344 0.28 -3.98 -35.87
C ALA A 344 0.89 -4.57 -37.15
N ASN A 345 0.35 -5.70 -37.62
CA ASN A 345 0.61 -6.17 -38.98
C ASN A 345 0.27 -5.03 -39.95
N LYS A 346 1.21 -4.66 -40.84
CA LYS A 346 1.09 -3.55 -41.83
C LYS A 346 -0.17 -3.59 -42.72
N ALA A 347 -0.98 -4.65 -42.65
CA ALA A 347 -2.22 -4.82 -43.40
C ALA A 347 -3.53 -4.54 -42.62
N ALA A 348 -3.51 -4.36 -41.29
CA ALA A 348 -4.74 -4.21 -40.48
C ALA A 348 -4.88 -2.85 -39.75
N ALA A 349 -3.95 -1.91 -39.97
CA ALA A 349 -3.81 -0.72 -39.13
C ALA A 349 -4.85 0.41 -39.33
N VAL A 350 -5.83 0.29 -40.23
CA VAL A 350 -6.57 1.50 -40.71
C VAL A 350 -8.03 1.61 -40.26
N SER A 351 -8.66 0.60 -39.64
CA SER A 351 -10.12 0.69 -39.36
C SER A 351 -10.63 0.36 -37.95
N SER A 352 -9.80 -0.10 -37.00
CA SER A 352 -10.28 -0.53 -35.66
C SER A 352 -9.55 0.04 -34.44
N SER A 353 -8.58 0.95 -34.60
CA SER A 353 -7.74 1.44 -33.49
C SER A 353 -8.44 2.39 -32.51
N GLY A 354 -9.45 3.15 -32.95
CA GLY A 354 -10.16 4.14 -32.11
C GLY A 354 -10.77 3.60 -30.79
N PRO A 355 -11.65 2.59 -30.82
CA PRO A 355 -12.26 2.05 -29.60
C PRO A 355 -11.26 1.32 -28.69
N MET A 356 -10.23 0.69 -29.26
CA MET A 356 -9.17 -0.01 -28.52
C MET A 356 -8.29 0.98 -27.72
N VAL A 357 -7.96 2.14 -28.31
CA VAL A 357 -7.22 3.22 -27.63
C VAL A 357 -8.01 3.78 -26.44
N GLU A 358 -9.31 4.02 -26.62
CA GLU A 358 -10.19 4.49 -25.56
C GLU A 358 -10.34 3.45 -24.44
N GLN A 359 -10.26 2.16 -24.77
CA GLN A 359 -10.34 1.08 -23.78
C GLN A 359 -9.04 0.92 -22.98
N CYS A 360 -7.86 1.08 -23.58
CA CYS A 360 -6.59 1.13 -22.85
C CYS A 360 -6.50 2.34 -21.90
N GLN A 361 -7.01 3.50 -22.32
CA GLN A 361 -7.14 4.67 -21.46
C GLN A 361 -8.12 4.44 -20.30
N ARG A 362 -9.23 3.72 -20.54
CA ARG A 362 -10.16 3.28 -19.48
C ARG A 362 -9.51 2.31 -18.51
N MET A 363 -8.79 1.28 -18.97
CA MET A 363 -8.07 0.34 -18.10
C MET A 363 -7.03 1.05 -17.21
N THR A 364 -6.30 2.01 -17.78
CA THR A 364 -5.35 2.83 -17.01
C THR A 364 -6.05 3.68 -15.95
N ARG A 365 -7.20 4.25 -16.29
CA ARG A 365 -8.05 5.00 -15.37
C ARG A 365 -8.63 4.11 -14.27
N ASP A 366 -9.02 2.88 -14.60
CA ASP A 366 -9.57 1.92 -13.65
C ASP A 366 -8.50 1.44 -12.64
N ILE A 367 -7.25 1.26 -13.08
CA ILE A 367 -6.11 1.00 -12.19
C ILE A 367 -5.95 2.14 -11.16
N ILE A 368 -5.94 3.38 -11.64
CA ILE A 368 -5.79 4.59 -10.81
C ILE A 368 -7.01 4.77 -9.89
N GLY A 369 -8.22 4.56 -10.42
CA GLY A 369 -9.48 4.62 -9.69
C GLY A 369 -9.54 3.53 -8.61
N ARG A 370 -8.98 2.36 -8.86
CA ARG A 370 -8.91 1.29 -7.85
C ARG A 370 -7.93 1.62 -6.73
N TYR A 371 -6.77 2.16 -7.04
CA TYR A 371 -5.86 2.68 -6.02
C TYR A 371 -6.55 3.76 -5.17
N ALA A 372 -7.24 4.71 -5.82
CA ALA A 372 -7.95 5.77 -5.12
C ALA A 372 -9.11 5.25 -4.25
N THR A 373 -9.85 4.24 -4.70
CA THR A 373 -10.92 3.61 -3.92
C THR A 373 -10.37 2.80 -2.75
N LEU A 374 -9.30 2.02 -2.91
CA LEU A 374 -8.67 1.26 -1.82
C LEU A 374 -8.16 2.17 -0.69
N ILE A 375 -7.53 3.30 -1.06
CA ILE A 375 -7.09 4.31 -0.09
C ILE A 375 -8.28 5.04 0.53
N SER A 376 -9.31 5.36 -0.27
CA SER A 376 -10.53 5.99 0.23
C SER A 376 -11.35 5.11 1.16
N GLU A 377 -11.36 3.79 0.93
CA GLU A 377 -11.98 2.79 1.77
C GLU A 377 -11.25 2.68 3.11
N TYR A 378 -9.91 2.59 3.06
CA TYR A 378 -9.10 2.47 4.28
C TYR A 378 -9.24 3.69 5.21
N PHE A 379 -9.11 4.89 4.66
CA PHE A 379 -9.22 6.13 5.45
C PHE A 379 -10.67 6.63 5.59
N SER A 380 -11.64 5.91 5.03
CA SER A 380 -13.05 6.32 4.99
C SER A 380 -13.23 7.76 4.47
N LEU A 381 -12.50 8.11 3.40
CA LEU A 381 -12.46 9.45 2.81
C LEU A 381 -13.81 9.90 2.20
N HIS A 382 -14.75 8.96 2.05
CA HIS A 382 -16.13 9.22 1.67
C HIS A 382 -16.89 10.03 2.74
N GLN A 383 -16.45 10.00 4.00
CA GLN A 383 -17.09 10.74 5.09
C GLN A 383 -16.32 12.03 5.38
N ARG A 384 -16.80 13.14 4.79
CA ARG A 384 -16.21 14.49 4.87
C ARG A 384 -16.14 15.04 6.31
N GLN A 385 -16.87 14.46 7.26
CA GLN A 385 -16.85 14.83 8.68
C GLN A 385 -16.59 13.60 9.56
N LEU A 386 -16.05 13.84 10.75
CA LEU A 386 -15.90 12.81 11.79
C LEU A 386 -17.27 12.45 12.37
N GLN A 387 -17.54 11.17 12.63
CA GLN A 387 -18.80 10.75 13.22
C GLN A 387 -18.89 11.26 14.66
N THR A 388 -19.96 11.96 15.02
CA THR A 388 -20.25 12.38 16.40
C THR A 388 -21.17 11.36 17.05
N LYS A 389 -20.82 10.90 18.25
CA LYS A 389 -21.73 10.21 19.16
C LYS A 389 -22.24 11.22 20.19
N GLN A 390 -23.56 11.40 20.26
CA GLN A 390 -24.17 12.14 21.35
C GLN A 390 -24.00 11.36 22.65
N THR A 391 -23.31 11.94 23.63
CA THR A 391 -23.25 11.43 25.00
C THR A 391 -23.91 12.44 25.94
N MET A 392 -24.27 12.01 27.15
CA MET A 392 -24.90 12.87 28.18
C MET A 392 -24.07 14.12 28.54
N ASP A 393 -22.79 14.14 28.16
CA ASP A 393 -21.78 15.18 28.44
C ASP A 393 -21.43 16.04 27.19
N GLY A 394 -22.22 15.92 26.11
CA GLY A 394 -22.01 16.59 24.82
C GLY A 394 -21.66 15.65 23.65
N ASP A 395 -21.46 16.24 22.46
CA ASP A 395 -21.03 15.52 21.24
C ASP A 395 -19.58 15.03 21.40
N LYS A 396 -19.38 13.71 21.58
CA LYS A 396 -18.06 13.08 21.53
C LYS A 396 -17.77 12.62 20.12
N TYR A 397 -16.71 13.13 19.51
CA TYR A 397 -16.23 12.66 18.21
C TYR A 397 -15.70 11.23 18.34
N VAL A 398 -16.20 10.33 17.50
CA VAL A 398 -15.63 9.01 17.32
C VAL A 398 -14.42 9.15 16.41
N MET A 399 -13.24 8.90 16.95
CA MET A 399 -12.02 8.86 16.15
C MET A 399 -12.15 7.79 15.06
N PRO A 400 -11.65 8.04 13.84
CA PRO A 400 -11.78 7.07 12.75
C PRO A 400 -11.16 5.74 13.12
N ALA A 401 -11.72 4.64 12.61
CA ALA A 401 -11.25 3.29 12.89
C ALA A 401 -9.77 3.03 12.52
N PHE A 402 -9.16 3.88 11.70
CA PHE A 402 -7.73 3.79 11.36
C PHE A 402 -6.81 4.40 12.44
N VAL A 403 -7.32 5.27 13.31
CA VAL A 403 -6.55 5.88 14.40
C VAL A 403 -6.56 4.91 15.59
N PRO A 404 -5.39 4.52 16.13
CA PRO A 404 -5.35 3.72 17.36
C PRO A 404 -6.08 4.42 18.52
N ILE A 405 -6.76 3.65 19.37
CA ILE A 405 -7.65 4.15 20.43
C ILE A 405 -6.92 5.13 21.37
N ASN A 406 -5.65 4.81 21.68
CA ASN A 406 -4.80 5.60 22.56
C ASN A 406 -3.76 6.46 21.82
N ALA A 407 -3.88 6.67 20.50
CA ALA A 407 -2.88 7.41 19.72
C ALA A 407 -2.67 8.85 20.21
N ASN A 408 -1.41 9.25 20.37
CA ASN A 408 -1.04 10.64 20.67
C ASN A 408 -1.09 11.52 19.42
N SER A 409 -1.31 12.82 19.63
CA SER A 409 -1.33 13.82 18.57
C SER A 409 0.04 13.93 17.89
N ILE A 410 1.17 13.80 18.62
CA ILE A 410 2.52 13.88 18.02
C ILE A 410 2.75 12.76 17.02
N TYR A 411 2.54 11.50 17.40
CA TYR A 411 2.72 10.37 16.49
C TYR A 411 1.73 10.45 15.33
N THR A 412 0.47 10.79 15.61
CA THR A 412 -0.54 11.01 14.56
C THR A 412 -0.07 12.09 13.57
N CYS A 413 0.43 13.23 14.04
CA CYS A 413 0.97 14.30 13.21
C CYS A 413 2.16 13.85 12.34
N GLU A 414 3.10 13.08 12.90
CA GLU A 414 4.28 12.59 12.19
C GLU A 414 3.90 11.60 11.08
N TYR A 415 3.11 10.57 11.41
CA TYR A 415 2.72 9.54 10.44
C TYR A 415 1.74 10.07 9.39
N LEU A 416 0.82 10.97 9.75
CA LEU A 416 -0.04 11.62 8.75
C LEU A 416 0.78 12.49 7.78
N THR A 417 1.85 13.14 8.27
CA THR A 417 2.77 13.90 7.40
C THR A 417 3.55 12.96 6.45
N LEU A 418 3.99 11.79 6.93
CA LEU A 418 4.65 10.79 6.08
C LEU A 418 3.70 10.23 5.02
N ILE A 419 2.48 9.85 5.41
CA ILE A 419 1.46 9.30 4.52
C ILE A 419 1.07 10.29 3.42
N ILE A 420 0.78 11.54 3.78
CA ILE A 420 0.44 12.56 2.78
C ILE A 420 1.66 12.89 1.89
N GLY A 421 2.87 12.81 2.44
CA GLY A 421 4.12 12.93 1.69
C GLY A 421 4.30 11.84 0.63
N ASP A 422 4.08 10.58 1.00
CA ASP A 422 4.15 9.44 0.08
C ASP A 422 3.06 9.51 -1.00
N LEU A 423 1.84 9.90 -0.62
CA LEU A 423 0.75 10.16 -1.56
C LEU A 423 1.12 11.28 -2.55
N ALA A 424 1.63 12.41 -2.07
CA ALA A 424 2.03 13.52 -2.92
C ALA A 424 3.19 13.13 -3.85
N ASN A 425 4.15 12.33 -3.37
CA ASN A 425 5.21 11.79 -4.23
C ASN A 425 4.64 10.87 -5.31
N CYS A 426 3.67 10.02 -4.98
CA CYS A 426 2.98 9.18 -5.96
C CYS A 426 2.28 10.03 -7.03
N VAL A 427 1.48 11.03 -6.63
CA VAL A 427 0.77 11.93 -7.55
C VAL A 427 1.75 12.73 -8.43
N ASN A 428 2.83 13.27 -7.87
CA ASN A 428 3.84 14.01 -8.62
C ASN A 428 4.53 13.13 -9.66
N ASN A 429 4.93 11.90 -9.30
CA ASN A 429 5.55 10.97 -10.25
C ASN A 429 4.56 10.55 -11.35
N ILE A 430 3.28 10.35 -11.03
CA ILE A 430 2.25 10.05 -12.04
C ILE A 430 2.05 11.25 -12.99
N ASN A 431 2.14 12.48 -12.47
CA ASN A 431 2.09 13.69 -13.30
C ASN A 431 3.23 13.74 -14.33
N THR A 432 4.44 13.31 -13.95
CA THR A 432 5.58 13.27 -14.91
C THR A 432 5.36 12.32 -16.10
N ILE A 433 4.44 11.37 -15.98
CA ILE A 433 4.14 10.37 -17.03
C ILE A 433 3.15 10.94 -18.07
N ASN A 434 2.66 12.19 -17.90
CA ASN A 434 1.76 12.88 -18.82
C ASN A 434 0.53 12.02 -19.21
N LEU A 435 -0.12 11.40 -18.23
CA LEU A 435 -1.43 10.77 -18.46
C LEU A 435 -2.50 11.84 -18.72
N ALA A 436 -3.41 11.56 -19.66
CA ALA A 436 -4.52 12.44 -20.00
C ALA A 436 -5.31 12.88 -18.75
N GLY A 437 -5.58 14.18 -18.64
CA GLY A 437 -5.88 14.89 -17.38
C GLY A 437 -7.08 14.44 -16.54
N GLU A 438 -7.95 13.56 -17.04
CA GLU A 438 -9.10 13.03 -16.26
C GLU A 438 -8.70 11.99 -15.20
N ALA A 439 -7.64 11.21 -15.41
CA ALA A 439 -7.16 10.28 -14.38
C ALA A 439 -6.36 11.00 -13.29
N PHE A 440 -5.72 12.11 -13.66
CA PHE A 440 -4.99 12.99 -12.74
C PHE A 440 -5.96 13.74 -11.82
N SER A 441 -7.10 14.21 -12.33
CA SER A 441 -8.10 14.92 -11.51
C SER A 441 -8.64 14.05 -10.37
N GLY A 442 -8.83 12.75 -10.60
CA GLY A 442 -9.23 11.78 -9.57
C GLY A 442 -8.20 11.61 -8.45
N LEU A 443 -6.91 11.64 -8.77
CA LEU A 443 -5.82 11.57 -7.79
C LEU A 443 -5.65 12.89 -7.01
N THR A 444 -5.83 14.03 -7.67
CA THR A 444 -5.82 15.33 -6.98
C THR A 444 -7.00 15.48 -6.03
N ASP A 445 -8.19 15.01 -6.42
CA ASP A 445 -9.38 14.99 -5.56
C ASP A 445 -9.20 14.03 -4.37
N LEU A 446 -8.61 12.85 -4.58
CA LEU A 446 -8.22 11.94 -3.49
C LEU A 446 -7.29 12.63 -2.49
N MET A 447 -6.26 13.33 -2.98
CA MET A 447 -5.31 14.02 -2.12
C MET A 447 -5.97 15.17 -1.34
N GLU A 448 -6.88 15.93 -1.96
CA GLU A 448 -7.63 16.98 -1.28
C GLU A 448 -8.56 16.42 -0.19
N LYS A 449 -9.27 15.32 -0.49
CA LYS A 449 -10.11 14.60 0.50
C LYS A 449 -9.27 14.05 1.66
N ALA A 450 -8.12 13.44 1.36
CA ALA A 450 -7.19 12.95 2.37
C ALA A 450 -6.66 14.09 3.24
N ARG A 451 -6.25 15.22 2.63
CA ARG A 451 -5.79 16.41 3.35
C ARG A 451 -6.85 16.95 4.29
N SER A 452 -8.08 17.13 3.80
CA SER A 452 -9.21 17.63 4.60
C SER A 452 -9.47 16.74 5.82
N LYS A 453 -9.51 15.41 5.61
CA LYS A 453 -9.71 14.44 6.69
C LYS A 453 -8.54 14.41 7.69
N PHE A 454 -7.31 14.48 7.20
CA PHE A 454 -6.12 14.46 8.06
C PHE A 454 -5.99 15.72 8.91
N ILE A 455 -6.36 16.89 8.37
CA ILE A 455 -6.44 18.14 9.15
C ILE A 455 -7.50 18.02 10.24
N ASP A 456 -8.69 17.50 9.91
CA ASP A 456 -9.76 17.31 10.91
C ASP A 456 -9.35 16.34 12.02
N VAL A 457 -8.71 15.21 11.66
CA VAL A 457 -8.19 14.25 12.65
C VAL A 457 -7.09 14.87 13.50
N LEU A 458 -6.17 15.62 12.89
CA LEU A 458 -5.09 16.31 13.60
C LEU A 458 -5.66 17.32 14.61
N CYS A 459 -6.62 18.16 14.20
CA CYS A 459 -7.25 19.16 15.07
C CYS A 459 -7.96 18.49 16.25
N LYS A 460 -8.69 17.39 16.02
CA LYS A 460 -9.39 16.67 17.11
C LYS A 460 -8.45 15.90 18.02
N CYS A 461 -7.36 15.32 17.50
CA CYS A 461 -6.32 14.72 18.35
C CYS A 461 -5.60 15.79 19.18
N TRP A 462 -5.36 16.97 18.61
CA TRP A 462 -4.76 18.10 19.31
C TRP A 462 -5.66 18.58 20.47
N GLU A 463 -6.95 18.82 20.22
CA GLU A 463 -7.92 19.18 21.26
C GLU A 463 -8.06 18.10 22.34
N ARG A 464 -8.09 16.81 21.94
CA ARG A 464 -8.23 15.68 22.87
C ARG A 464 -7.05 15.57 23.83
N ASP A 465 -5.83 15.72 23.32
CA ASP A 465 -4.62 15.59 24.12
C ASP A 465 -4.43 16.80 25.04
N ALA A 466 -4.81 18.00 24.58
CA ALA A 466 -4.81 19.23 25.38
C ALA A 466 -5.63 19.08 26.67
N LYS A 467 -6.81 18.43 26.59
CA LYS A 467 -7.64 18.13 27.77
C LYS A 467 -6.93 17.29 28.83
N THR A 468 -5.99 16.43 28.44
CA THR A 468 -5.25 15.56 29.36
C THR A 468 -3.84 16.06 29.65
N PHE A 469 -3.45 17.21 29.08
CA PHE A 469 -2.09 17.73 29.13
C PHE A 469 -1.67 18.15 30.54
N TYR A 470 -2.63 18.59 31.36
CA TYR A 470 -2.38 18.93 32.76
C TYR A 470 -1.84 17.74 33.58
N MET A 471 -2.14 16.50 33.18
CA MET A 471 -1.61 15.28 33.83
C MET A 471 -0.09 15.11 33.64
N LEU A 472 0.53 15.87 32.73
CA LEU A 472 1.97 15.86 32.47
C LEU A 472 2.77 16.73 33.44
N GLU A 473 2.09 17.45 34.35
CA GLU A 473 2.74 18.30 35.35
C GLU A 473 3.52 17.45 36.35
N GLU A 474 4.81 17.73 36.45
CA GLU A 474 5.72 17.05 37.36
C GLU A 474 6.12 17.93 38.55
N TRP A 475 5.66 19.19 38.61
CA TRP A 475 5.98 20.17 39.66
C TRP A 475 7.48 20.36 39.88
N ILE A 476 8.26 20.23 38.80
CA ILE A 476 9.70 20.46 38.78
C ILE A 476 9.96 21.86 38.21
N LEU A 477 10.73 22.66 38.93
CA LEU A 477 11.16 23.98 38.48
C LEU A 477 12.16 23.85 37.33
N ASP A 478 12.09 24.75 36.34
CA ASP A 478 13.05 24.78 35.24
C ASP A 478 14.46 25.10 35.76
N PRO A 479 15.49 24.29 35.43
CA PRO A 479 16.88 24.55 35.81
C PRO A 479 17.41 25.92 35.34
N GLN A 480 16.90 26.45 34.22
CA GLN A 480 17.32 27.75 33.68
C GLN A 480 16.61 28.90 34.37
N ASN A 481 15.32 28.73 34.70
CA ASN A 481 14.50 29.74 35.32
C ASN A 481 13.65 29.11 36.43
N PRO A 482 14.09 29.14 37.70
CA PRO A 482 13.37 28.53 38.82
C PRO A 482 12.10 29.28 39.23
N GLN A 483 11.51 30.06 38.32
CA GLN A 483 10.27 30.81 38.52
C GLN A 483 9.05 30.02 38.05
N PHE A 484 9.21 29.10 37.08
CA PHE A 484 8.10 28.34 36.53
C PHE A 484 8.48 26.86 36.36
N THR A 485 7.47 26.04 36.13
CA THR A 485 7.61 24.58 35.98
C THR A 485 8.06 24.17 34.58
N THR A 486 8.71 23.01 34.46
CA THR A 486 9.11 22.45 33.16
C THR A 486 7.95 22.15 32.21
N LEU A 487 6.70 22.14 32.70
CA LEU A 487 5.48 21.93 31.91
C LEU A 487 5.36 22.94 30.77
N LEU A 488 5.65 24.22 31.02
CA LEU A 488 5.49 25.27 30.00
C LEU A 488 6.43 25.09 28.80
N LYS A 489 7.62 24.52 29.03
CA LYS A 489 8.54 24.18 27.95
C LYS A 489 8.00 23.02 27.11
N ARG A 490 7.49 21.97 27.77
CA ARG A 490 6.82 20.85 27.10
C ARG A 490 5.61 21.32 26.30
N TYR A 491 4.82 22.23 26.85
CA TYR A 491 3.67 22.85 26.18
C TYR A 491 4.09 23.61 24.91
N TYR A 492 5.11 24.47 25.02
CA TYR A 492 5.64 25.20 23.88
C TYR A 492 6.14 24.26 22.77
N ASP A 493 6.93 23.24 23.11
CA ASP A 493 7.47 22.28 22.13
C ASP A 493 6.36 21.45 21.46
N TYR A 494 5.33 21.08 22.24
CA TYR A 494 4.13 20.39 21.76
C TYR A 494 3.35 21.23 20.74
N HIS A 495 2.91 22.44 21.11
CA HIS A 495 2.14 23.31 20.21
C HIS A 495 2.94 23.70 18.97
N LYS A 496 4.24 23.96 19.13
CA LYS A 496 5.14 24.27 18.01
C LYS A 496 5.26 23.09 17.04
N PHE A 497 5.33 21.86 17.53
CA PHE A 497 5.37 20.67 16.68
C PHE A 497 4.06 20.51 15.91
N CYS A 498 2.92 20.54 16.61
CA CYS A 498 1.59 20.40 16.01
C CYS A 498 1.31 21.49 14.96
N ALA A 499 1.62 22.75 15.25
CA ALA A 499 1.45 23.85 14.29
C ALA A 499 2.34 23.68 13.04
N ARG A 500 3.60 23.26 13.21
CA ARG A 500 4.52 22.98 12.08
C ARG A 500 4.05 21.81 11.23
N THR A 501 3.52 20.75 11.83
CA THR A 501 2.99 19.60 11.08
C THR A 501 1.69 19.95 10.38
N ALA A 502 0.81 20.72 11.02
CA ALA A 502 -0.40 21.24 10.39
C ALA A 502 -0.04 22.09 9.16
N TYR A 503 0.93 23.01 9.30
CA TYR A 503 1.44 23.79 8.17
C TYR A 503 2.01 22.90 7.05
N LYS A 504 2.78 21.86 7.37
CA LYS A 504 3.31 20.92 6.36
C LYS A 504 2.20 20.21 5.58
N ILE A 505 1.16 19.73 6.28
CA ILE A 505 0.02 19.04 5.65
C ILE A 505 -0.80 20.02 4.80
N CYS A 506 -1.03 21.23 5.30
CA CYS A 506 -1.75 22.29 4.59
C CYS A 506 -1.01 22.79 3.34
N SER A 507 0.31 22.90 3.41
CA SER A 507 1.17 23.48 2.35
C SER A 507 1.60 22.49 1.27
N LEU A 508 1.36 21.18 1.45
CA LEU A 508 1.78 20.15 0.49
C LEU A 508 0.85 20.12 -0.73
N ALA A 509 1.28 20.71 -1.84
CA ALA A 509 0.57 20.69 -3.12
C ALA A 509 0.84 19.40 -3.93
N ALA A 510 -0.15 18.96 -4.72
CA ALA A 510 -0.08 17.78 -5.61
C ALA A 510 0.88 17.97 -6.79
N ILE A 511 1.20 19.21 -7.12
CA ILE A 511 2.00 19.59 -8.28
C ILE A 511 3.20 20.36 -7.74
N ARG A 512 4.39 19.77 -7.84
CA ARG A 512 5.63 20.55 -7.87
C ARG A 512 5.68 21.24 -9.24
N ALA A 513 5.11 22.44 -9.34
CA ALA A 513 5.52 23.34 -10.41
C ALA A 513 7.02 23.66 -10.17
N ASP A 514 7.75 23.85 -11.27
CA ASP A 514 9.20 23.93 -11.36
C ASP A 514 9.95 24.50 -10.13
N ILE A 515 11.14 23.93 -9.91
CA ILE A 515 12.10 24.24 -8.83
C ILE A 515 12.51 25.73 -8.77
N ASN A 516 12.10 26.56 -9.72
CA ASN A 516 12.66 27.89 -9.97
C ASN A 516 11.77 29.11 -9.67
N GLU A 517 10.55 28.95 -9.12
CA GLU A 517 9.81 30.09 -8.58
C GLU A 517 9.25 29.80 -7.18
N PRO A 518 9.47 30.67 -6.17
CA PRO A 518 8.80 30.59 -4.89
C PRO A 518 7.36 31.09 -5.08
N GLN A 519 6.51 30.31 -5.74
CA GLN A 519 5.07 30.59 -5.73
C GLN A 519 4.60 30.45 -4.28
N GLU A 520 4.11 31.57 -3.74
CA GLU A 520 3.47 31.62 -2.42
C GLU A 520 2.47 30.46 -2.32
N ARG A 521 2.72 29.55 -1.38
CA ARG A 521 1.90 28.35 -1.19
C ARG A 521 0.54 28.80 -0.67
N ILE A 522 -0.44 28.95 -1.55
CA ILE A 522 -1.80 29.37 -1.17
C ILE A 522 -2.45 28.25 -0.34
N ILE A 523 -2.51 28.45 0.98
CA ILE A 523 -3.25 27.59 1.89
C ILE A 523 -4.73 28.03 1.85
N PRO A 524 -5.69 27.12 1.62
CA PRO A 524 -7.10 27.46 1.69
C PRO A 524 -7.48 28.07 3.05
N PRO A 525 -8.24 29.20 3.07
CA PRO A 525 -8.57 29.91 4.31
C PRO A 525 -9.37 29.05 5.29
N SER A 526 -10.17 28.11 4.79
CA SER A 526 -10.93 27.16 5.61
C SER A 526 -10.04 26.26 6.48
N TYR A 527 -8.85 25.90 6.01
CA TYR A 527 -7.90 25.12 6.81
C TYR A 527 -7.22 25.97 7.87
N ILE A 528 -6.93 27.23 7.55
CA ILE A 528 -6.33 28.17 8.49
C ILE A 528 -7.30 28.42 9.66
N GLU A 529 -8.58 28.67 9.38
CA GLU A 529 -9.59 28.88 10.42
C GLU A 529 -9.76 27.65 11.32
N LYS A 530 -9.75 26.43 10.76
CA LYS A 530 -9.82 25.19 11.55
C LYS A 530 -8.61 24.99 12.45
N VAL A 531 -7.40 25.16 11.91
CA VAL A 531 -6.16 25.00 12.69
C VAL A 531 -6.07 26.10 13.76
N ARG A 532 -6.46 27.34 13.44
CA ARG A 532 -6.57 28.44 14.39
C ARG A 532 -7.55 28.10 15.52
N GLY A 533 -8.75 27.65 15.17
CA GLY A 533 -9.76 27.24 16.16
C GLY A 533 -9.26 26.14 17.08
N SER A 534 -8.60 25.12 16.54
CA SER A 534 -8.01 24.03 17.32
C SER A 534 -6.86 24.51 18.23
N PHE A 535 -6.02 25.43 17.76
CA PHE A 535 -4.96 26.06 18.56
C PHE A 535 -5.52 26.87 19.74
N LEU A 536 -6.57 27.66 19.51
CA LEU A 536 -7.22 28.44 20.56
C LEU A 536 -7.94 27.52 21.55
N GLU A 537 -8.74 26.57 21.07
CA GLU A 537 -9.47 25.61 21.91
C GLU A 537 -8.52 24.78 22.78
N SER A 538 -7.41 24.30 22.20
CA SER A 538 -6.37 23.58 22.96
C SER A 538 -5.69 24.47 24.01
N THR A 539 -5.51 25.77 23.73
CA THR A 539 -4.98 26.72 24.70
C THR A 539 -5.98 26.97 25.84
N TYR A 540 -7.27 27.17 25.52
CA TYR A 540 -8.31 27.36 26.53
C TYR A 540 -8.48 26.13 27.43
N THR A 541 -8.54 24.92 26.85
CA THR A 541 -8.60 23.68 27.63
C THR A 541 -7.34 23.42 28.45
N PHE A 542 -6.17 23.85 27.98
CA PHE A 542 -4.95 23.81 28.79
C PHE A 542 -5.03 24.76 29.99
N LEU A 543 -5.52 26.00 29.80
CA LEU A 543 -5.71 26.95 30.89
C LEU A 543 -6.71 26.44 31.93
N ASP A 544 -7.80 25.82 31.49
CA ASP A 544 -8.76 25.17 32.40
C ASP A 544 -8.12 23.99 33.15
N GLY A 545 -7.30 23.18 32.45
CA GLY A 545 -6.51 22.11 33.07
C GLY A 545 -5.52 22.60 34.14
N LEU A 546 -4.94 23.80 33.98
CA LEU A 546 -4.10 24.42 35.01
C LEU A 546 -4.90 24.82 36.25
N VAL A 547 -6.13 25.29 36.09
CA VAL A 547 -7.05 25.58 37.20
C VAL A 547 -7.42 24.29 37.92
N GLN A 548 -7.76 23.23 37.17
CA GLN A 548 -8.06 21.93 37.73
C GLN A 548 -6.89 21.37 38.55
N LEU A 549 -5.64 21.51 38.08
CA LEU A 549 -4.43 21.13 38.81
C LEU A 549 -4.25 21.86 40.15
N ALA A 550 -4.68 23.13 40.22
CA ALA A 550 -4.53 23.94 41.41
C ALA A 550 -5.48 23.49 42.54
N PHE A 551 -6.68 23.00 42.21
CA PHE A 551 -7.71 22.62 43.18
C PHE A 551 -7.86 21.11 43.42
N THR A 552 -7.51 20.26 42.44
CA THR A 552 -7.69 18.80 42.53
C THR A 552 -6.49 18.14 43.18
N ASP A 553 -6.66 17.19 44.10
CA ASP A 553 -5.55 16.48 44.74
C ASP A 553 -4.54 15.85 43.77
N TYR A 554 -3.27 15.96 44.12
CA TYR A 554 -2.17 15.46 43.29
C TYR A 554 -2.21 13.94 43.20
N THR A 555 -2.34 13.43 41.97
CA THR A 555 -2.20 12.02 41.64
C THR A 555 -1.07 11.88 40.61
N PRO A 556 -0.01 11.11 40.89
CA PRO A 556 1.09 10.94 39.95
C PRO A 556 0.63 10.11 38.74
N LEU A 557 1.11 10.48 37.56
CA LEU A 557 0.82 9.76 36.31
C LEU A 557 1.37 8.33 36.29
N SER A 558 2.48 8.09 37.01
CA SER A 558 3.11 6.78 37.19
C SER A 558 3.74 6.69 38.58
N GLU A 559 3.30 5.72 39.38
CA GLU A 559 3.88 5.47 40.72
C GLU A 559 5.38 5.14 40.66
N LYS A 560 5.85 4.54 39.56
CA LYS A 560 7.27 4.21 39.37
C LYS A 560 8.14 5.44 39.16
N ASP A 561 7.59 6.46 38.48
CA ASP A 561 8.31 7.70 38.20
C ASP A 561 8.33 8.62 39.43
N GLU A 562 7.32 8.51 40.30
CA GLU A 562 7.13 9.40 41.45
C GLU A 562 8.32 9.37 42.42
N LEU A 563 8.95 8.22 42.64
CA LEU A 563 10.14 8.12 43.51
C LEU A 563 11.33 8.93 42.96
N LEU A 564 11.47 8.99 41.63
CA LEU A 564 12.52 9.78 40.97
C LEU A 564 12.17 11.27 40.94
N LEU A 565 10.89 11.58 40.74
CA LEU A 565 10.39 12.96 40.73
C LEU A 565 10.46 13.59 42.11
N ALA A 566 10.09 12.87 43.17
CA ALA A 566 10.20 13.33 44.55
C ALA A 566 11.64 13.73 44.92
N LYS A 567 12.64 12.99 44.46
CA LYS A 567 14.06 13.36 44.65
C LYS A 567 14.44 14.66 43.95
N LYS A 568 13.84 14.96 42.79
CA LYS A 568 14.11 16.20 42.03
C LYS A 568 13.39 17.42 42.60
N ARG A 569 12.29 17.23 43.32
CA ARG A 569 11.46 18.31 43.88
C ARG A 569 12.03 18.94 45.16
N GLU A 570 12.93 18.25 45.87
CA GLU A 570 13.63 18.59 47.14
C GLU A 570 12.82 19.36 48.22
N LYS A 571 12.37 20.59 47.93
CA LYS A 571 11.72 21.53 48.85
C LYS A 571 10.24 21.81 48.55
N ILE A 572 9.70 21.27 47.46
CA ILE A 572 8.32 21.53 47.01
C ILE A 572 7.40 20.43 47.53
N ASP A 573 6.47 20.81 48.39
CA ASP A 573 5.37 19.95 48.81
C ASP A 573 4.19 20.08 47.83
N VAL A 574 3.99 19.04 47.02
CA VAL A 574 2.96 18.99 45.98
C VAL A 574 1.57 18.71 46.56
N HIS A 575 1.46 18.12 47.76
CA HIS A 575 0.17 17.89 48.38
C HIS A 575 -0.43 19.18 48.95
N SER A 576 0.40 20.18 49.25
CA SER A 576 -0.07 21.49 49.67
C SER A 576 -0.78 22.22 48.53
N MET A 577 -2.08 22.48 48.71
CA MET A 577 -2.90 23.28 47.78
C MET A 577 -2.32 24.69 47.57
N ASP A 578 -1.77 25.31 48.62
CA ASP A 578 -1.19 26.65 48.53
C ASP A 578 0.05 26.69 47.62
N VAL A 579 0.92 25.69 47.74
CA VAL A 579 2.13 25.59 46.92
C VAL A 579 1.76 25.38 45.45
N ARG A 580 0.75 24.54 45.19
CA ARG A 580 0.21 24.31 43.84
C ARG A 580 -0.39 25.57 43.23
N ILE A 581 -1.22 26.30 43.97
CA ILE A 581 -1.78 27.58 43.51
C ILE A 581 -0.67 28.58 43.17
N LEU A 582 0.33 28.75 44.06
CA LEU A 582 1.43 29.69 43.83
C LEU A 582 2.27 29.32 42.59
N LEU A 583 2.56 28.04 42.40
CA LEU A 583 3.26 27.55 41.20
C LEU A 583 2.44 27.74 39.93
N THR A 584 1.14 27.44 39.97
CA THR A 584 0.23 27.66 38.84
C THR A 584 0.13 29.14 38.49
N VAL A 585 0.01 30.03 39.48
CA VAL A 585 -0.01 31.49 39.25
C VAL A 585 1.30 31.97 38.60
N SER A 586 2.44 31.44 39.04
CA SER A 586 3.73 31.77 38.41
C SER A 586 3.84 31.22 36.99
N ASN A 587 3.28 30.02 36.75
CA ASN A 587 3.17 29.47 35.40
C ASN A 587 2.30 30.37 34.50
N LEU A 588 1.18 30.88 35.00
CA LEU A 588 0.28 31.79 34.26
C LEU A 588 0.97 33.11 33.91
N ASP A 589 1.74 33.71 34.82
CA ASP A 589 2.47 34.95 34.53
C ASP A 589 3.53 34.76 33.43
N HIS A 590 4.24 33.63 33.45
CA HIS A 590 5.20 33.29 32.40
C HIS A 590 4.51 32.95 31.06
N MET A 591 3.35 32.28 31.09
CA MET A 591 2.52 32.05 29.90
C MET A 591 2.11 33.37 29.25
N ARG A 592 1.63 34.33 30.06
CA ARG A 592 1.23 35.68 29.65
C ARG A 592 2.35 36.47 29.00
N CYS A 593 3.52 36.49 29.63
CA CYS A 593 4.61 37.35 29.16
C CYS A 593 5.39 36.77 27.98
N ASN A 594 5.51 35.44 27.88
CA ASN A 594 6.51 34.82 27.01
C ASN A 594 5.93 33.75 26.07
N VAL A 595 5.26 32.72 26.62
CA VAL A 595 4.89 31.53 25.82
C VAL A 595 3.79 31.85 24.81
N MET A 596 2.74 32.57 25.22
CA MET A 596 1.62 32.88 24.32
C MET A 596 2.05 33.78 23.17
N ARG A 597 2.84 34.83 23.44
CA ARG A 597 3.40 35.71 22.40
C ARG A 597 4.23 34.91 21.40
N LYS A 598 5.19 34.11 21.89
CA LYS A 598 6.04 33.29 21.02
C LYS A 598 5.28 32.27 20.17
N LEU A 599 4.20 31.67 20.69
CA LEU A 599 3.40 30.72 19.92
C LEU A 599 2.57 31.42 18.84
N ILE A 600 2.04 32.61 19.17
CA ILE A 600 1.29 33.42 18.20
C ILE A 600 2.23 33.94 17.12
N ASP A 601 3.38 34.52 17.47
CA ASP A 601 4.39 34.97 16.50
C ASP A 601 4.77 33.85 15.52
N LEU A 602 4.98 32.62 16.03
CA LEU A 602 5.24 31.44 15.18
C LEU A 602 4.07 31.08 14.27
N PHE A 603 2.83 31.32 14.70
CA PHE A 603 1.63 31.06 13.91
C PHE A 603 1.43 32.15 12.85
N GLU A 604 1.65 33.42 13.20
CA GLU A 604 1.61 34.56 12.28
C GLU A 604 2.69 34.41 11.20
N ASP A 605 3.91 34.01 11.57
CA ASP A 605 4.99 33.71 10.64
C ASP A 605 4.67 32.53 9.71
N ALA A 606 4.03 31.48 10.25
CA ALA A 606 3.75 30.26 9.48
C ALA A 606 2.55 30.42 8.53
N PHE A 607 1.46 31.05 8.96
CA PHE A 607 0.22 31.12 8.21
C PHE A 607 -0.04 32.50 7.58
N HIS A 608 0.83 33.50 7.84
CA HIS A 608 0.69 34.88 7.36
C HIS A 608 -0.67 35.50 7.74
N VAL A 609 -1.17 35.21 8.94
CA VAL A 609 -2.41 35.75 9.51
C VAL A 609 -2.10 36.55 10.76
N LYS A 610 -2.82 37.66 10.98
CA LYS A 610 -2.73 38.46 12.21
C LYS A 610 -3.68 37.91 13.27
N MET A 611 -3.18 37.75 14.49
CA MET A 611 -3.84 37.11 15.64
C MET A 611 -3.90 38.02 16.87
N GLU A 612 -3.82 39.34 16.68
CA GLU A 612 -3.74 40.32 17.78
C GLU A 612 -4.99 40.34 18.69
N GLU A 613 -6.19 40.21 18.12
CA GLU A 613 -7.44 40.16 18.89
C GLU A 613 -7.53 38.88 19.73
N ASP A 614 -7.16 37.75 19.13
CA ASP A 614 -7.10 36.45 19.81
C ASP A 614 -6.06 36.46 20.94
N LEU A 615 -4.89 37.10 20.76
CA LEU A 615 -3.91 37.30 21.83
C LEU A 615 -4.49 38.12 22.99
N ARG A 616 -5.24 39.19 22.69
CA ARG A 616 -5.84 40.04 23.73
C ARG A 616 -6.84 39.27 24.57
N THR A 617 -7.75 38.54 23.92
CA THR A 617 -8.75 37.71 24.63
C THR A 617 -8.09 36.63 25.49
N LEU A 618 -7.02 35.99 25.01
CA LEU A 618 -6.24 35.02 25.79
C LEU A 618 -5.57 35.65 27.01
N ILE A 619 -4.99 36.86 26.86
CA ILE A 619 -4.41 37.59 27.99
C ILE A 619 -5.48 37.95 29.02
N ASP A 620 -6.64 38.44 28.58
CA ASP A 620 -7.75 38.80 29.47
C ASP A 620 -8.23 37.58 30.28
N VAL A 621 -8.30 36.40 29.65
CA VAL A 621 -8.66 35.14 30.32
C VAL A 621 -7.60 34.74 31.34
N VAL A 622 -6.31 34.84 31.00
CA VAL A 622 -5.23 34.53 31.94
C VAL A 622 -5.22 35.49 33.13
N ASP A 623 -5.47 36.78 32.91
CA ASP A 623 -5.56 37.77 33.99
C ASP A 623 -6.75 37.47 34.91
N GLN A 624 -7.91 37.06 34.36
CA GLN A 624 -9.06 36.60 35.18
C GLN A 624 -8.73 35.35 36.00
N LEU A 625 -8.02 34.36 35.42
CA LEU A 625 -7.61 33.16 36.13
C LEU A 625 -6.60 33.46 37.25
N ASP A 626 -5.66 34.37 37.00
CA ASP A 626 -4.72 34.87 38.00
C ASP A 626 -5.46 35.56 39.15
N GLU A 627 -6.46 36.40 38.87
CA GLU A 627 -7.31 37.02 39.90
C GLU A 627 -8.08 35.99 40.75
N ILE A 628 -8.62 34.93 40.12
CA ILE A 628 -9.36 33.88 40.83
C ILE A 628 -8.43 33.06 41.72
N LEU A 629 -7.33 32.53 41.16
CA LEU A 629 -6.42 31.64 41.88
C LEU A 629 -5.65 32.39 42.98
N PHE A 630 -5.06 33.54 42.63
CA PHE A 630 -4.32 34.35 43.59
C PHE A 630 -5.27 34.99 44.62
N GLY A 631 -6.45 35.42 44.20
CA GLY A 631 -7.48 35.94 45.08
C GLY A 631 -7.94 34.94 46.13
N ASP A 632 -8.15 33.67 45.76
CA ASP A 632 -8.49 32.61 46.73
C ASP A 632 -7.38 32.39 47.76
N TYR A 633 -6.12 32.30 47.32
CA TYR A 633 -4.98 32.18 48.22
C TYR A 633 -4.91 33.35 49.22
N ILE A 634 -5.04 34.58 48.73
CA ILE A 634 -5.01 35.78 49.58
C ILE A 634 -6.21 35.79 50.54
N LYS A 635 -7.41 35.41 50.08
CA LYS A 635 -8.63 35.33 50.90
C LYS A 635 -8.48 34.34 52.05
N ARG A 636 -7.89 33.16 51.81
CA ARG A 636 -7.66 32.16 52.86
C ARG A 636 -6.66 32.64 53.91
N LYS A 637 -5.56 33.27 53.48
CA LYS A 637 -4.54 33.83 54.41
C LYS A 637 -5.05 35.08 55.14
N SER A 638 -5.82 35.94 54.47
CA SER A 638 -6.39 37.13 55.09
C SER A 638 -7.43 36.77 56.14
N GLN A 639 -8.21 35.70 55.94
CA GLN A 639 -9.16 35.24 56.96
C GLN A 639 -8.44 34.83 58.27
N MET A 640 -7.31 34.14 58.19
CA MET A 640 -6.50 33.81 59.38
C MET A 640 -6.04 35.08 60.12
N ILE A 641 -5.56 36.08 59.37
CA ILE A 641 -5.10 37.37 59.95
C ILE A 641 -6.28 38.15 60.53
N ARG A 642 -7.43 38.16 59.85
CA ARG A 642 -8.67 38.78 60.33
C ARG A 642 -9.12 38.19 61.64
N ASP A 643 -9.08 36.87 61.78
CA ASP A 643 -9.49 36.18 63.00
C ASP A 643 -8.57 36.56 64.16
N ILE A 644 -7.25 36.63 63.95
CA ILE A 644 -6.26 37.10 64.94
C ILE A 644 -6.56 38.55 65.36
N ILE A 645 -6.82 39.45 64.41
CA ILE A 645 -7.06 40.88 64.68
C ILE A 645 -8.38 41.09 65.40
N ARG A 646 -9.47 40.46 64.93
CA ARG A 646 -10.78 40.57 65.58
C ARG A 646 -10.75 39.97 66.97
N GLN A 647 -10.10 38.82 67.15
CA GLN A 647 -9.94 38.23 68.48
C GLN A 647 -9.10 39.12 69.39
N GLY A 648 -8.02 39.71 68.86
CA GLY A 648 -7.13 40.61 69.60
C GLY A 648 -7.78 41.93 70.04
N ILE A 649 -8.63 42.53 69.19
CA ILE A 649 -9.23 43.84 69.47
C ILE A 649 -10.57 43.74 70.21
N LEU A 650 -11.43 42.78 69.85
CA LEU A 650 -12.82 42.69 70.33
C LEU A 650 -13.04 41.62 71.41
N MET A 651 -12.31 40.49 71.35
CA MET A 651 -12.59 39.29 72.17
C MET A 651 -11.51 39.00 73.23
N SER A 652 -10.48 39.84 73.32
CA SER A 652 -9.34 39.70 74.23
C SER A 652 -9.63 40.11 75.68
N GLY A 653 -10.83 40.67 75.94
CA GLY A 653 -11.20 41.22 77.25
C GLY A 653 -10.50 42.54 77.57
N ILE A 654 -9.94 43.22 76.56
CA ILE A 654 -9.29 44.52 76.70
C ILE A 654 -10.36 45.62 76.75
N ASP A 655 -10.53 46.23 77.91
CA ASP A 655 -11.37 47.44 78.06
C ASP A 655 -10.59 48.69 77.63
N TRP A 656 -10.70 49.05 76.35
CA TRP A 656 -10.04 50.22 75.72
C TRP A 656 -10.28 51.58 76.41
N SER A 657 -11.30 51.67 77.27
CA SER A 657 -11.63 52.84 78.06
C SER A 657 -10.80 52.97 79.35
N SER A 658 -10.33 51.87 79.94
CA SER A 658 -9.67 51.83 81.26
C SER A 658 -8.24 51.28 81.24
N ILE A 659 -7.64 51.06 80.07
CA ILE A 659 -6.27 50.55 79.97
C ILE A 659 -5.28 51.54 80.62
N PRO A 660 -4.38 51.06 81.50
CA PRO A 660 -3.26 51.86 81.99
C PRO A 660 -2.28 52.22 80.84
N LYS A 661 -1.25 52.99 81.16
CA LYS A 661 -0.28 53.47 80.16
C LYS A 661 0.36 52.31 79.36
N PRO A 662 0.65 52.52 78.07
CA PRO A 662 1.26 51.51 77.21
C PRO A 662 2.64 51.09 77.75
N GLN A 663 2.84 49.78 77.97
CA GLN A 663 4.14 49.21 78.37
C GLN A 663 4.76 48.36 77.26
N GLU A 664 3.95 47.55 76.58
CA GLU A 664 4.39 46.68 75.48
C GLU A 664 3.29 46.59 74.41
N VAL A 665 3.68 46.20 73.19
CA VAL A 665 2.75 45.87 72.10
C VAL A 665 1.97 44.60 72.49
N HIS A 666 0.66 44.55 72.27
CA HIS A 666 -0.11 43.34 72.60
C HIS A 666 0.32 42.12 71.75
N PRO A 667 0.21 40.89 72.30
CA PRO A 667 0.61 39.65 71.61
C PRO A 667 -0.02 39.42 70.24
N PHE A 668 -1.26 39.87 70.03
CA PHE A 668 -1.99 39.65 68.76
C PHE A 668 -1.28 40.33 67.56
N VAL A 669 -0.60 41.46 67.78
CA VAL A 669 0.15 42.15 66.72
C VAL A 669 1.37 41.32 66.32
N TYR A 670 2.08 40.73 67.28
CA TYR A 670 3.19 39.83 67.00
C TYR A 670 2.71 38.57 66.29
N GLU A 671 1.57 38.00 66.70
CA GLU A 671 0.98 36.82 66.07
C GLU A 671 0.55 37.10 64.61
N ALA A 672 -0.06 38.25 64.34
CA ALA A 672 -0.42 38.70 62.99
C ALA A 672 0.84 38.88 62.10
N LEU A 673 1.86 39.56 62.63
CA LEU A 673 3.12 39.77 61.90
C LEU A 673 3.88 38.46 61.68
N ILE A 674 3.92 37.54 62.65
CA ILE A 674 4.53 36.21 62.49
C ILE A 674 3.77 35.40 61.42
N THR A 675 2.45 35.49 61.38
CA THR A 675 1.64 34.86 60.33
C THR A 675 2.03 35.40 58.94
N LEU A 676 2.25 36.71 58.82
CA LEU A 676 2.79 37.32 57.59
C LEU A 676 4.22 36.84 57.28
N VAL A 677 5.08 36.62 58.29
CA VAL A 677 6.42 36.05 58.09
C VAL A 677 6.32 34.62 57.55
N MET A 678 5.39 33.82 58.07
CA MET A 678 5.13 32.46 57.58
C MET A 678 4.65 32.47 56.12
N VAL A 679 3.74 33.37 55.77
CA VAL A 679 3.29 33.58 54.38
C VAL A 679 4.46 34.03 53.49
N HIS A 680 5.28 34.97 53.95
CA HIS A 680 6.47 35.41 53.22
C HIS A 680 7.45 34.23 52.99
N SER A 681 7.70 33.42 54.02
CA SER A 681 8.58 32.23 53.92
C SER A 681 8.06 31.25 52.88
N GLN A 682 6.76 30.93 52.94
CA GLN A 682 6.09 30.03 52.02
C GLN A 682 6.22 30.52 50.57
N ILE A 683 5.85 31.77 50.29
CA ILE A 683 5.92 32.34 48.94
C ILE A 683 7.38 32.48 48.47
N SER A 684 8.31 32.89 49.34
CA SER A 684 9.72 33.05 48.98
C SER A 684 10.42 31.73 48.67
N SER A 685 9.97 30.64 49.29
CA SER A 685 10.47 29.29 49.01
C SER A 685 10.06 28.77 47.63
N VAL A 686 8.89 29.20 47.14
CA VAL A 686 8.29 28.76 45.88
C VAL A 686 8.58 29.76 44.76
N THR A 687 8.12 31.00 44.91
CA THR A 687 8.11 32.05 43.87
C THR A 687 8.37 33.45 44.46
N LYS A 688 9.62 33.93 44.38
CA LYS A 688 10.03 35.21 44.97
C LYS A 688 9.36 36.47 44.37
N GLN A 689 8.87 36.39 43.14
CA GLN A 689 8.24 37.54 42.46
C GLN A 689 6.86 37.89 43.04
N LEU A 690 6.10 36.90 43.49
CA LEU A 690 4.75 37.10 44.03
C LEU A 690 4.74 37.66 45.46
N VAL A 691 5.88 37.68 46.16
CA VAL A 691 5.99 38.13 47.56
C VAL A 691 5.49 39.56 47.73
N SER A 692 5.94 40.48 46.86
CA SER A 692 5.56 41.89 46.98
C SER A 692 4.07 42.07 46.74
N ARG A 693 3.53 41.41 45.71
CA ARG A 693 2.10 41.45 45.37
C ARG A 693 1.24 40.90 46.51
N ALA A 694 1.65 39.78 47.11
CA ALA A 694 0.90 39.13 48.18
C ALA A 694 0.91 39.94 49.48
N LEU A 695 2.09 40.39 49.93
CA LEU A 695 2.21 41.13 51.19
C LEU A 695 1.54 42.49 51.12
N SER A 696 1.62 43.18 49.98
CA SER A 696 0.89 44.44 49.80
C SER A 696 -0.62 44.25 49.89
N LYS A 697 -1.17 43.19 49.28
CA LYS A 697 -2.62 42.93 49.35
C LYS A 697 -3.08 42.44 50.72
N LEU A 698 -2.27 41.62 51.39
CA LEU A 698 -2.54 41.19 52.75
C LEU A 698 -2.48 42.37 53.72
N LEU A 699 -1.54 43.30 53.56
CA LEU A 699 -1.45 44.52 54.36
C LEU A 699 -2.66 45.42 54.17
N GLU A 700 -3.14 45.62 52.93
CA GLU A 700 -4.39 46.36 52.68
C GLU A 700 -5.58 45.72 53.40
N THR A 701 -5.69 44.39 53.33
CA THR A 701 -6.80 43.67 53.97
C THR A 701 -6.68 43.76 55.50
N MET A 702 -5.46 43.61 56.02
CA MET A 702 -5.15 43.74 57.44
C MET A 702 -5.48 45.13 57.97
N ALA A 703 -5.15 46.20 57.24
CA ALA A 703 -5.48 47.57 57.60
C ALA A 703 -7.00 47.81 57.62
N ASN A 704 -7.73 47.27 56.64
CA ASN A 704 -9.19 47.33 56.63
C ASN A 704 -9.81 46.56 57.81
N ASP A 705 -9.31 45.36 58.11
CA ASP A 705 -9.80 44.56 59.24
C ASP A 705 -9.51 45.27 60.59
N CYS A 706 -8.37 45.95 60.73
CA CYS A 706 -8.08 46.83 61.86
C CYS A 706 -9.08 47.99 61.95
N LEU A 707 -9.33 48.70 60.85
CA LEU A 707 -10.28 49.82 60.80
C LEU A 707 -11.69 49.38 61.20
N ASP A 708 -12.18 48.27 60.65
CA ASP A 708 -13.51 47.73 60.96
C ASP A 708 -13.61 47.29 62.43
N SER A 709 -12.52 46.78 63.01
CA SER A 709 -12.48 46.37 64.41
C SER A 709 -12.45 47.60 65.34
N PHE A 710 -11.64 48.62 65.02
CA PHE A 710 -11.58 49.84 65.83
C PHE A 710 -12.85 50.70 65.75
N ARG A 711 -13.58 50.66 64.63
CA ARG A 711 -14.90 51.31 64.52
C ARG A 711 -15.96 50.74 65.46
N GLN A 712 -15.80 49.50 65.91
CA GLN A 712 -16.72 48.84 66.83
C GLN A 712 -16.40 49.14 68.30
N VAL A 713 -15.27 49.79 68.60
CA VAL A 713 -14.90 50.19 69.95
C VAL A 713 -15.62 51.49 70.31
N GLU A 714 -16.45 51.46 71.35
CA GLU A 714 -17.33 52.60 71.68
C GLU A 714 -16.59 53.82 72.25
N ARG A 715 -15.50 53.63 73.02
CA ARG A 715 -14.72 54.72 73.65
C ARG A 715 -13.27 54.34 73.88
N PHE A 716 -12.35 55.29 73.66
CA PHE A 716 -10.94 55.19 74.03
C PHE A 716 -10.59 56.10 75.21
N GLY A 717 -9.91 55.56 76.23
CA GLY A 717 -9.17 56.35 77.21
C GLY A 717 -7.78 56.75 76.68
N MET A 718 -7.06 57.63 77.38
CA MET A 718 -5.71 58.07 76.99
C MET A 718 -4.72 56.91 76.81
N GLY A 719 -4.73 55.93 77.71
CA GLY A 719 -3.91 54.73 77.59
C GLY A 719 -4.27 53.88 76.37
N GLY A 720 -5.56 53.66 76.12
CA GLY A 720 -6.06 52.91 74.97
C GLY A 720 -5.74 53.57 73.63
N MET A 721 -5.87 54.90 73.54
CA MET A 721 -5.52 55.67 72.34
C MET A 721 -4.02 55.55 72.02
N LEU A 722 -3.16 55.74 73.02
CA LEU A 722 -1.71 55.67 72.85
C LEU A 722 -1.26 54.24 72.51
N GLN A 723 -1.89 53.22 73.10
CA GLN A 723 -1.64 51.81 72.80
C GLN A 723 -2.03 51.45 71.37
N ALA A 724 -3.25 51.80 70.93
CA ALA A 724 -3.70 51.55 69.56
C ALA A 724 -2.80 52.26 68.53
N THR A 725 -2.40 53.50 68.82
CA THR A 725 -1.47 54.26 67.97
C THR A 725 -0.08 53.60 67.91
N LEU A 726 0.44 53.12 69.04
CA LEU A 726 1.71 52.39 69.10
C LEU A 726 1.67 51.10 68.27
N GLU A 727 0.58 50.35 68.32
CA GLU A 727 0.40 49.08 67.61
C GLU A 727 0.27 49.26 66.09
N ILE A 728 -0.56 50.21 65.66
CA ILE A 728 -0.73 50.54 64.24
C ILE A 728 0.57 51.10 63.66
N GLU A 729 1.26 51.99 64.38
CA GLU A 729 2.52 52.56 63.93
C GLU A 729 3.64 51.51 63.92
N PHE A 730 3.63 50.55 64.86
CA PHE A 730 4.55 49.41 64.85
C PHE A 730 4.33 48.51 63.62
N MET A 731 3.08 48.19 63.27
CA MET A 731 2.75 47.44 62.05
C MET A 731 3.16 48.21 60.78
N HIS A 732 2.81 49.50 60.71
CA HIS A 732 3.12 50.37 59.58
C HIS A 732 4.64 50.48 59.33
N GLN A 733 5.44 50.73 60.38
CA GLN A 733 6.89 50.81 60.24
C GLN A 733 7.56 49.47 59.94
N THR A 734 7.00 48.36 60.44
CA THR A 734 7.55 47.01 60.18
C THR A 734 7.31 46.58 58.74
N LEU A 735 6.18 46.97 58.15
CA LEU A 735 5.76 46.60 56.79
C LEU A 735 5.95 47.73 55.76
N SER A 736 6.73 48.77 56.08
CA SER A 736 6.84 50.01 55.28
C SER A 736 7.16 49.79 53.79
N GLN A 737 7.85 48.70 53.45
CA GLN A 737 8.18 48.36 52.06
C GLN A 737 6.96 47.95 51.21
N TYR A 738 5.93 47.41 51.84
CA TYR A 738 4.76 46.85 51.17
C TYR A 738 3.52 47.75 51.26
N VAL A 739 3.64 48.91 51.91
CA VAL A 739 2.56 49.90 52.05
C VAL A 739 2.20 50.46 50.68
N THR A 740 0.96 50.20 50.26
CA THR A 740 0.37 50.81 49.07
C THR A 740 -0.30 52.15 49.43
N PRO A 741 -0.57 53.03 48.45
CA PRO A 741 -1.31 54.26 48.69
C PRO A 741 -2.67 54.00 49.38
N ALA A 742 -3.40 52.98 48.95
CA ALA A 742 -4.67 52.58 49.57
C ALA A 742 -4.50 52.10 51.03
N ALA A 743 -3.42 51.36 51.32
CA ALA A 743 -3.09 51.00 52.70
C ALA A 743 -2.76 52.25 53.55
N SER A 744 -2.08 53.24 52.99
CA SER A 744 -1.80 54.50 53.70
C SER A 744 -3.07 55.30 54.02
N ASP A 745 -4.01 55.38 53.07
CA ASP A 745 -5.28 56.10 53.25
C ASP A 745 -6.17 55.42 54.32
N THR A 746 -6.18 54.09 54.32
CA THR A 746 -6.90 53.30 55.35
C THR A 746 -6.24 53.46 56.72
N LEU A 747 -4.91 53.40 56.83
CA LEU A 747 -4.19 53.70 58.07
C LEU A 747 -4.48 55.12 58.59
N GLN A 748 -4.55 56.12 57.70
CA GLN A 748 -4.93 57.48 58.08
C GLN A 748 -6.38 57.55 58.60
N SER A 749 -7.28 56.79 58.00
CA SER A 749 -8.68 56.67 58.46
C SER A 749 -8.78 56.00 59.84
N ILE A 750 -7.87 55.07 60.17
CA ILE A 750 -7.77 54.48 61.51
C ILE A 750 -7.41 55.56 62.53
N TYR A 751 -6.39 56.38 62.25
CA TYR A 751 -6.00 57.48 63.15
C TYR A 751 -7.16 58.45 63.40
N GLN A 752 -7.92 58.82 62.36
CA GLN A 752 -9.11 59.67 62.51
C GLN A 752 -10.21 59.02 63.35
N THR A 753 -10.43 57.70 63.19
CA THR A 753 -11.45 56.96 63.96
C THR A 753 -11.07 56.91 65.44
N ILE A 754 -9.79 56.68 65.74
CA ILE A 754 -9.25 56.68 67.10
C ILE A 754 -9.38 58.07 67.74
N GLU A 755 -9.06 59.15 67.00
CA GLU A 755 -9.20 60.53 67.47
C GLU A 755 -10.68 60.91 67.74
N GLN A 756 -11.61 60.44 66.92
CA GLN A 756 -13.05 60.71 67.09
C GLN A 756 -13.67 59.97 68.28
N ALA A 757 -13.19 58.76 68.57
CA ALA A 757 -13.67 57.94 69.68
C ALA A 757 -12.93 58.21 71.01
N TYR A 758 -12.01 59.20 71.02
CA TYR A 758 -11.28 59.64 72.21
C TYR A 758 -12.11 60.57 73.09
N ASP A 759 -12.10 60.36 74.41
CA ASP A 759 -12.89 61.15 75.37
C ASP A 759 -12.34 62.59 75.54
N PRO A 760 -13.14 63.63 75.22
CA PRO A 760 -12.72 65.03 75.32
C PRO A 760 -12.32 65.48 76.74
N GLN A 761 -12.78 64.78 77.79
CA GLN A 761 -12.49 65.17 79.18
C GLN A 761 -11.02 64.97 79.59
N GLN A 762 -10.28 64.06 78.95
CA GLN A 762 -8.86 63.78 79.25
C GLN A 762 -7.88 64.65 78.42
N GLN A 763 -8.39 65.40 77.44
CA GLN A 763 -7.63 66.19 76.46
C GLN A 763 -6.97 67.45 77.08
N GLN A 764 -7.40 67.88 78.26
CA GLN A 764 -6.87 69.06 78.97
C GLN A 764 -5.56 68.80 79.73
N SER A 765 -5.05 67.57 79.76
CA SER A 765 -3.79 67.25 80.43
C SER A 765 -2.58 67.54 79.53
N SER A 766 -1.70 68.42 79.97
CA SER A 766 -0.44 68.85 79.34
C SER A 766 0.62 67.74 79.13
N ASN A 767 0.24 66.46 79.22
CA ASN A 767 1.10 65.28 79.14
C ASN A 767 1.08 64.58 77.78
N LEU A 768 0.25 64.97 76.81
CA LEU A 768 0.14 64.22 75.54
C LEU A 768 1.47 64.16 74.76
N GLN A 769 2.24 65.26 74.74
CA GLN A 769 3.53 65.32 74.03
C GLN A 769 4.63 64.47 74.70
N SER A 770 4.68 64.44 76.03
CA SER A 770 5.64 63.60 76.77
C SER A 770 5.31 62.11 76.64
N GLU A 771 4.03 61.77 76.65
CA GLU A 771 3.55 60.40 76.46
C GLU A 771 3.77 59.93 75.00
N LEU A 772 3.59 60.81 74.00
CA LEU A 772 3.96 60.51 72.60
C LEU A 772 5.47 60.30 72.42
N SER A 773 6.33 61.02 73.15
CA SER A 773 7.77 60.73 73.14
C SER A 773 8.09 59.38 73.79
N HIS A 774 7.39 59.01 74.88
CA HIS A 774 7.55 57.71 75.52
C HIS A 774 7.11 56.55 74.61
N VAL A 775 5.99 56.71 73.90
CA VAL A 775 5.51 55.78 72.87
C VAL A 775 6.55 55.60 71.74
N LYS A 776 7.21 56.69 71.31
CA LYS A 776 8.29 56.60 70.32
C LYS A 776 9.50 55.82 70.84
N GLU A 777 9.88 55.99 72.10
CA GLU A 777 10.96 55.21 72.72
C GLU A 777 10.61 53.72 72.82
N LEU A 778 9.39 53.40 73.26
CA LEU A 778 8.86 52.04 73.32
C LEU A 778 8.79 51.38 71.94
N LEU A 779 8.41 52.14 70.90
CA LEU A 779 8.39 51.65 69.53
C LEU A 779 9.80 51.33 69.03
N VAL A 780 10.78 52.20 69.31
CA VAL A 780 12.20 51.95 68.95
C VAL A 780 12.75 50.75 69.70
N PHE A 781 12.41 50.59 70.98
CA PHE A 781 12.80 49.46 71.81
C PHE A 781 12.20 48.14 71.28
N SER A 782 10.88 48.10 71.09
CA SER A 782 10.14 46.93 70.60
C SER A 782 10.64 46.49 69.21
N ARG A 783 10.95 47.46 68.34
CA ARG A 783 11.52 47.18 67.02
C ARG A 783 12.94 46.62 67.10
N LYS A 784 13.79 47.13 68.02
CA LYS A 784 15.15 46.61 68.24
C LYS A 784 15.14 45.18 68.78
N SER A 785 14.22 44.86 69.68
CA SER A 785 14.08 43.52 70.26
C SER A 785 13.59 42.48 69.25
N THR A 786 12.74 42.87 68.29
CA THR A 786 12.14 41.96 67.31
C THR A 786 12.76 42.02 65.90
N VAL A 787 13.90 42.73 65.71
CA VAL A 787 14.56 42.88 64.40
C VAL A 787 14.80 41.54 63.70
N VAL A 788 15.24 40.53 64.44
CA VAL A 788 15.61 39.21 63.88
C VAL A 788 14.38 38.50 63.32
N GLN A 789 13.23 38.62 64.00
CA GLN A 789 11.99 37.95 63.60
C GLN A 789 11.39 38.55 62.32
N PHE A 790 11.48 39.88 62.18
CA PHE A 790 10.88 40.61 61.05
C PHE A 790 11.90 41.06 59.99
N LEU A 791 13.13 40.51 60.03
CA LEU A 791 14.19 40.86 59.10
C LEU A 791 13.79 40.60 57.64
N CYS A 792 12.92 39.63 57.39
CA CYS A 792 12.45 39.26 56.06
C CYS A 792 11.70 40.38 55.33
N PHE A 793 11.09 41.33 56.06
CA PHE A 793 10.38 42.46 55.47
C PHE A 793 11.29 43.64 55.11
N LYS A 794 12.57 43.59 55.48
CA LYS A 794 13.55 44.64 55.15
C LYS A 794 14.21 44.38 53.80
N GLN A 795 14.41 45.46 53.06
CA GLN A 795 15.10 45.43 51.77
C GLN A 795 16.57 45.00 51.93
N ASN A 796 16.98 43.95 51.21
CA ASN A 796 18.39 43.60 51.05
C ASN A 796 19.10 44.69 50.21
N LYS A 797 19.76 45.64 50.88
CA LYS A 797 20.50 46.76 50.24
C LYS A 797 21.52 46.31 49.18
N ASP A 798 21.99 45.06 49.23
CA ASP A 798 22.96 44.53 48.26
C ASP A 798 22.38 44.22 46.87
N ARG A 799 21.05 44.09 46.71
CA ARG A 799 20.43 43.82 45.40
C ARG A 799 20.15 45.09 44.59
N SER A 800 19.86 46.21 45.24
CA SER A 800 19.56 47.50 44.58
C SER A 800 20.75 48.04 43.77
N LYS A 801 21.99 47.76 44.19
CA LYS A 801 23.19 48.15 43.43
C LYS A 801 23.45 47.30 42.18
N LYS A 802 22.89 46.08 42.09
CA LYS A 802 23.04 45.23 40.90
C LYS A 802 21.95 45.50 39.84
N SER A 803 20.75 45.91 40.24
CA SER A 803 19.68 46.25 39.28
C SER A 803 19.94 47.54 38.51
N THR A 804 20.61 48.54 39.12
CA THR A 804 21.00 49.77 38.41
C THR A 804 22.17 49.56 37.45
N ALA A 805 23.04 48.57 37.69
CA ALA A 805 24.13 48.24 36.76
C ALA A 805 23.68 47.40 35.55
N ALA A 806 22.57 46.67 35.65
CA ALA A 806 22.03 45.84 34.56
C ALA A 806 21.11 46.62 33.59
N SER A 807 20.59 47.79 33.99
CA SER A 807 19.78 48.65 33.11
C SER A 807 20.63 49.58 32.22
N ALA A 808 21.96 49.50 32.32
CA ALA A 808 22.92 50.31 31.56
C ALA A 808 23.80 49.47 30.62
N LYS A 809 23.39 48.24 30.28
CA LYS A 809 24.05 47.40 29.28
C LYS A 809 23.07 46.76 28.31
#